data_AF-A0A971WZZ4-F1
#
_entry.id   AF-A0A971WZZ4-F1
#
_cell.length_a   1.000
_cell.length_b   1.000
_cell.length_c   1.000
_cell.angle_alpha   90.00
_cell.angle_beta   90.00
_cell.angle_gamma   90.00
#
_symmetry.space_group_name_H-M   'P 1'
#
loop_
_entity.id
_entity.type
_entity.pdbx_description
1 polymer ?
#
loop_
_entity_poly.entity_id
_entity_poly.type
_entity_poly.pdbx_seq_one_letter_code
_entity_poly.pdbx_strand_id
1 'polypeptide(L)'
;SSLYPVALVLVLLGVFTKSAQFPFHFWLPHAMSAPTPVSAYLHSATMVKAGVFLLARLYPLLSGTEWWFYLVTFTGLTTLLVGAVTALFQHDLKGLLAYSTISHLGLITLLFGLDSDLAPVAAIFHIINHATFKASLFMAAGIIDHETGSRDMRRINGLWKYMPHTAVLAMVASSAMAGVPLLNGFISKEMFFSETLNQHLLGSFSWMLPAMAIIAGMFSVAYSLRFIHDVFFNGTPINLPKFPPHEPPRYMKIPVEVLVFCCLLVGILPAWSISSLLAAAAQASLGHALPHYDLAIWHGFNMPLLMSFLALVGGVSIYAQRGPLFRWYEGLPDLNARVVFEGVVRFLYGLVSRTLARIENGSLQRYISLLLLSVIVMLTMWLAPLSKITGEVPLTPVDPLTALGLVVMACSALLTMGFHRQRLTALLMLSVVGLVVAMVFARFSAPDLALTQLVVEVVTILLMLLVVYFLPAQAPSESSSLLRLRDFIIAASCAVLMAVLTFAVLTRPYNSIADFFLANSLTGGGGTNVVNVILVDFRGFDTLGEISVLAITAIATVALLQGLSLPRARVDNMGRAWSKEVYPMVLGLLARLILPLALLVSVFIFLRGHNEPGGGFIAGLITAVALILLQVAYGQRWVQTRMGIQLPNLAAAGVLIATATGLASLLLGYPFLTSAFVHINIPVIGEIELASAMLFDLGVYLTVVGSTLLILSGLGRIGHAVKLPEEV
;
A
#
# COMPACT_ATOMS: atom_id res chain seq x y z
N SER A 1 -17.71 -26.40 -13.22
CA SER A 1 -16.93 -25.18 -13.55
C SER A 1 -15.52 -25.31 -12.97
N SER A 2 -14.47 -24.91 -13.68
CA SER A 2 -13.09 -24.90 -13.16
C SER A 2 -12.92 -23.96 -11.96
N LEU A 3 -13.78 -22.95 -11.83
CA LEU A 3 -13.77 -21.99 -10.71
C LEU A 3 -14.50 -22.50 -9.47
N TYR A 4 -15.19 -23.65 -9.55
CA TYR A 4 -15.98 -24.18 -8.44
C TYR A 4 -15.15 -24.41 -7.16
N PRO A 5 -13.98 -25.08 -7.19
CA PRO A 5 -13.19 -25.31 -5.98
C PRO A 5 -12.76 -24.01 -5.30
N VAL A 6 -12.39 -23.00 -6.08
CA VAL A 6 -11.99 -21.68 -5.56
C VAL A 6 -13.19 -20.97 -4.91
N ALA A 7 -14.35 -20.97 -5.58
CA ALA A 7 -15.57 -20.38 -5.03
C ALA A 7 -16.02 -21.09 -3.74
N LEU A 8 -15.99 -22.43 -3.73
CA LEU A 8 -16.32 -23.25 -2.58
C LEU A 8 -15.40 -22.92 -1.39
N VAL A 9 -14.09 -22.89 -1.59
CA VAL A 9 -13.13 -22.57 -0.53
C VAL A 9 -13.34 -21.17 0.03
N LEU A 10 -13.55 -20.16 -0.82
CA LEU A 10 -13.79 -18.79 -0.36
C LEU A 10 -15.08 -18.66 0.45
N VAL A 11 -16.16 -19.30 0.00
CA VAL A 11 -17.44 -19.35 0.73
C VAL A 11 -17.25 -20.06 2.07
N LEU A 12 -16.63 -21.24 2.08
CA LEU A 12 -16.40 -22.02 3.29
C LEU A 12 -15.49 -21.29 4.28
N LEU A 13 -14.46 -20.58 3.82
CA LEU A 13 -13.65 -19.71 4.70
C LEU A 13 -14.51 -18.65 5.39
N GLY A 14 -15.43 -18.00 4.67
CA GLY A 14 -16.38 -17.05 5.24
C GLY A 14 -17.30 -17.70 6.28
N VAL A 15 -17.88 -18.85 5.92
CA VAL A 15 -18.75 -19.66 6.78
C VAL A 15 -18.03 -20.05 8.07
N PHE A 16 -16.88 -20.72 7.96
CA PHE A 16 -16.10 -21.26 9.07
C PHE A 16 -15.59 -20.18 10.00
N THR A 17 -15.19 -19.03 9.47
CA THR A 17 -14.77 -17.88 10.29
C THR A 17 -15.94 -17.35 11.14
N LYS A 18 -17.13 -17.18 10.54
CA LYS A 18 -18.31 -16.64 11.25
C LYS A 18 -18.94 -17.61 12.23
N SER A 19 -18.93 -18.91 11.95
CA SER A 19 -19.45 -19.95 12.85
C SER A 19 -18.39 -20.55 13.79
N ALA A 20 -17.25 -19.87 13.96
CA ALA A 20 -16.18 -20.24 14.89
C ALA A 20 -15.74 -21.72 14.74
N GLN A 21 -15.59 -22.19 13.49
CA GLN A 21 -15.10 -23.52 13.20
C GLN A 21 -13.58 -23.58 13.32
N PHE A 22 -13.02 -24.78 13.41
CA PHE A 22 -11.57 -24.99 13.34
C PHE A 22 -11.02 -24.54 11.97
N PRO A 23 -9.88 -23.81 11.92
CA PRO A 23 -9.05 -23.31 13.03
C PRO A 23 -9.44 -21.92 13.57
N PHE A 24 -10.50 -21.30 13.07
CA PHE A 24 -10.95 -19.93 13.40
C PHE A 24 -11.79 -19.80 14.68
N HIS A 25 -11.82 -20.80 15.55
CA HIS A 25 -12.67 -20.82 16.75
C HIS A 25 -12.19 -19.89 17.88
N PHE A 26 -10.94 -19.40 17.80
CA PHE A 26 -10.25 -18.65 18.86
C PHE A 26 -10.94 -17.34 19.30
N TRP A 27 -11.69 -16.69 18.42
CA TRP A 27 -12.29 -15.39 18.73
C TRP A 27 -13.51 -15.50 19.66
N LEU A 28 -14.24 -16.62 19.61
CA LEU A 28 -15.51 -16.76 20.33
C LEU A 28 -15.32 -16.79 21.87
N PRO A 29 -14.36 -17.56 22.44
CA PRO A 29 -14.12 -17.53 23.88
C PRO A 29 -13.68 -16.15 24.38
N HIS A 30 -12.92 -15.40 23.58
CA HIS A 30 -12.47 -14.05 23.94
C HIS A 30 -13.57 -12.99 23.83
N ALA A 31 -14.59 -13.21 22.99
CA ALA A 31 -15.77 -12.34 22.90
C ALA A 31 -16.66 -12.39 24.16
N MET A 32 -16.45 -13.35 25.07
CA MET A 32 -17.19 -13.48 26.34
C MET A 32 -16.87 -12.40 27.39
N SER A 33 -16.00 -11.46 27.05
CA SER A 33 -15.82 -10.19 27.78
C SER A 33 -17.03 -9.26 27.65
N ALA A 34 -17.89 -9.47 26.64
CA ALA A 34 -19.09 -8.68 26.43
C ALA A 34 -20.15 -8.88 27.54
N PRO A 35 -21.05 -7.90 27.73
CA PRO A 35 -22.20 -8.04 28.61
C PRO A 35 -23.04 -9.28 28.26
N THR A 36 -23.55 -9.97 29.28
CA THR A 36 -24.20 -11.28 29.09
C THR A 36 -25.42 -11.26 28.17
N PRO A 37 -26.29 -10.23 28.15
CA PRO A 37 -27.37 -10.15 27.17
C PRO A 37 -26.86 -10.09 25.72
N VAL A 38 -25.72 -9.43 25.48
CA VAL A 38 -25.06 -9.38 24.18
C VAL A 38 -24.53 -10.77 23.80
N SER A 39 -23.90 -11.47 24.75
CA SER A 39 -23.45 -12.85 24.54
C SER A 39 -24.61 -13.80 24.25
N ALA A 40 -25.72 -13.67 24.98
CA ALA A 40 -26.93 -14.47 24.76
C ALA A 40 -27.47 -14.26 23.34
N TYR A 41 -27.55 -13.02 22.86
CA TYR A 41 -28.05 -12.73 21.52
C TYR A 41 -27.07 -13.17 20.41
N LEU A 42 -25.81 -12.70 20.47
CA LEU A 42 -24.82 -12.91 19.41
C LEU A 42 -24.40 -14.38 19.29
N HIS A 43 -24.20 -15.07 20.40
CA HIS A 43 -23.65 -16.42 20.41
C HIS A 43 -24.74 -17.49 20.44
N SER A 44 -25.99 -17.14 20.77
CA SER A 44 -27.11 -18.09 20.70
C SER A 44 -27.93 -17.99 19.43
N ALA A 45 -28.10 -16.82 18.79
CA ALA A 45 -29.06 -16.71 17.68
C ALA A 45 -28.54 -16.02 16.42
N THR A 46 -27.62 -15.05 16.51
CA THR A 46 -27.32 -14.17 15.35
C THR A 46 -25.94 -14.37 14.75
N MET A 47 -24.89 -13.80 15.36
CA MET A 47 -23.56 -13.71 14.74
C MET A 47 -23.00 -15.07 14.36
N VAL A 48 -23.02 -16.03 15.29
CA VAL A 48 -22.46 -17.37 15.02
C VAL A 48 -23.36 -18.23 14.14
N LYS A 49 -24.64 -17.84 13.97
CA LYS A 49 -25.60 -18.53 13.09
C LYS A 49 -25.50 -18.04 11.66
N ALA A 50 -24.97 -16.83 11.42
CA ALA A 50 -24.79 -16.30 10.07
C ALA A 50 -23.96 -17.24 9.17
N GLY A 51 -22.92 -17.87 9.72
CA GLY A 51 -22.11 -18.86 8.98
C GLY A 51 -22.94 -20.09 8.59
N VAL A 52 -23.59 -20.75 9.55
CA VAL A 52 -24.40 -21.95 9.28
C VAL A 52 -25.68 -21.64 8.49
N PHE A 53 -26.22 -20.42 8.57
CA PHE A 53 -27.31 -19.95 7.73
C PHE A 53 -26.86 -19.82 6.27
N LEU A 54 -25.68 -19.25 6.03
CA LEU A 54 -25.11 -19.17 4.67
C LEU A 54 -24.86 -20.58 4.11
N LEU A 55 -24.40 -21.49 4.98
CA LEU A 55 -24.20 -22.91 4.69
C LEU A 55 -25.52 -23.57 4.25
N ALA A 56 -26.60 -23.38 5.02
CA ALA A 56 -27.94 -23.85 4.68
C ALA A 56 -28.48 -23.22 3.39
N ARG A 57 -28.28 -21.91 3.21
CA ARG A 57 -28.80 -21.16 2.06
C ARG A 57 -28.15 -21.57 0.74
N LEU A 58 -26.85 -21.89 0.78
CA LEU A 58 -26.08 -22.32 -0.39
C LEU A 58 -26.03 -23.84 -0.56
N TYR A 59 -26.65 -24.60 0.36
CA TYR A 59 -26.70 -26.05 0.30
C TYR A 59 -27.21 -26.57 -1.05
N PRO A 60 -28.35 -26.10 -1.62
CA PRO A 60 -28.85 -26.60 -2.91
C PRO A 60 -27.89 -26.39 -4.10
N LEU A 61 -26.95 -25.45 -3.96
CA LEU A 61 -26.05 -25.05 -5.04
C LEU A 61 -24.66 -25.69 -4.92
N LEU A 62 -24.17 -25.90 -3.70
CA LEU A 62 -22.78 -26.29 -3.41
C LEU A 62 -22.65 -27.70 -2.80
N SER A 63 -23.73 -28.32 -2.33
CA SER A 63 -23.70 -29.69 -1.79
C SER A 63 -23.58 -30.75 -2.90
N GLY A 64 -23.53 -32.03 -2.52
CA GLY A 64 -23.45 -33.15 -3.46
C GLY A 64 -22.09 -33.34 -4.15
N THR A 65 -21.05 -32.64 -3.70
CA THR A 65 -19.67 -32.83 -4.19
C THR A 65 -18.78 -33.44 -3.11
N GLU A 66 -17.81 -34.26 -3.51
CA GLU A 66 -16.84 -34.84 -2.57
C GLU A 66 -16.08 -33.76 -1.78
N TRP A 67 -15.70 -32.66 -2.44
CA TRP A 67 -15.03 -31.53 -1.78
C TRP A 67 -15.88 -30.91 -0.68
N TRP A 68 -17.19 -30.75 -0.91
CA TRP A 68 -18.13 -30.30 0.12
C TRP A 68 -18.15 -31.27 1.30
N PHE A 69 -18.36 -32.56 1.01
CA PHE A 69 -18.38 -33.61 2.03
C PHE A 69 -17.11 -33.56 2.89
N TYR A 70 -15.92 -33.59 2.29
CA TYR A 70 -14.66 -33.61 3.04
C TYR A 70 -14.42 -32.32 3.84
N LEU A 71 -14.56 -31.15 3.20
CA LEU A 71 -14.23 -29.89 3.87
C LEU A 71 -15.22 -29.57 5.00
N VAL A 72 -16.52 -29.80 4.79
CA VAL A 72 -17.57 -29.44 5.75
C VAL A 72 -17.67 -30.48 6.87
N THR A 73 -17.69 -31.78 6.54
CA THR A 73 -17.78 -32.88 7.53
C THR A 73 -16.61 -32.86 8.49
N PHE A 74 -15.36 -32.88 7.98
CA PHE A 74 -14.20 -32.98 8.85
C PHE A 74 -13.97 -31.70 9.65
N THR A 75 -14.20 -30.52 9.06
CA THR A 75 -14.14 -29.26 9.81
C THR A 75 -15.18 -29.22 10.93
N GLY A 76 -16.42 -29.62 10.64
CA GLY A 76 -17.50 -29.71 11.63
C GLY A 76 -17.17 -30.71 12.74
N LEU A 77 -16.68 -31.90 12.38
CA LEU A 77 -16.30 -32.95 13.33
C LEU A 77 -15.15 -32.53 14.25
N THR A 78 -14.08 -31.97 13.70
CA THR A 78 -12.96 -31.46 14.49
C THR A 78 -13.42 -30.35 15.42
N THR A 79 -14.26 -29.43 14.93
CA THR A 79 -14.83 -28.35 15.75
C THR A 79 -15.71 -28.88 16.87
N LEU A 80 -16.57 -29.87 16.58
CA LEU A 80 -17.45 -30.53 17.53
C LEU A 80 -16.65 -31.12 18.69
N LEU A 81 -15.60 -31.87 18.39
CA LEU A 81 -14.74 -32.54 19.36
C LEU A 81 -13.89 -31.55 20.16
N VAL A 82 -13.17 -30.65 19.49
CA VAL A 82 -12.35 -29.63 20.15
C VAL A 82 -13.21 -28.78 21.09
N GLY A 83 -14.37 -28.32 20.62
CA GLY A 83 -15.33 -27.59 21.45
C GLY A 83 -15.80 -28.40 22.66
N ALA A 84 -16.18 -29.66 22.47
CA ALA A 84 -16.71 -30.49 23.54
C ALA A 84 -15.67 -30.81 24.62
N VAL A 85 -14.46 -31.19 24.20
CA VAL A 85 -13.34 -31.50 25.11
C VAL A 85 -12.92 -30.25 25.86
N THR A 86 -12.66 -29.13 25.16
CA THR A 86 -12.19 -27.91 25.81
C THR A 86 -13.25 -27.30 26.74
N ALA A 87 -14.55 -27.42 26.42
CA ALA A 87 -15.63 -26.97 27.31
C ALA A 87 -15.59 -27.65 28.68
N LEU A 88 -15.29 -28.96 28.73
CA LEU A 88 -15.21 -29.71 29.99
C LEU A 88 -14.13 -29.18 30.93
N PHE A 89 -13.08 -28.52 30.42
CA PHE A 89 -11.96 -28.02 31.25
C PHE A 89 -12.03 -26.51 31.54
N GLN A 90 -13.02 -25.78 31.03
CA GLN A 90 -13.17 -24.36 31.33
C GLN A 90 -13.66 -24.13 32.77
N HIS A 91 -13.02 -23.22 33.52
CA HIS A 91 -13.49 -22.86 34.88
C HIS A 91 -14.47 -21.69 34.90
N ASP A 92 -14.52 -20.91 33.82
CA ASP A 92 -15.43 -19.80 33.65
C ASP A 92 -16.78 -20.26 33.07
N LEU A 93 -17.90 -19.82 33.65
CA LEU A 93 -19.23 -20.15 33.12
C LEU A 93 -19.39 -19.75 31.65
N LYS A 94 -19.12 -18.48 31.31
CA LYS A 94 -19.27 -18.02 29.92
C LYS A 94 -18.26 -18.70 29.00
N GLY A 95 -17.05 -18.98 29.50
CA GLY A 95 -16.04 -19.76 28.79
C GLY A 95 -16.53 -21.16 28.41
N LEU A 96 -17.09 -21.91 29.38
CA LEU A 96 -17.71 -23.20 29.13
C LEU A 96 -18.85 -23.09 28.11
N LEU A 97 -19.72 -22.08 28.26
CA LEU A 97 -20.83 -21.85 27.32
C LEU A 97 -20.33 -21.50 25.91
N ALA A 98 -19.22 -20.77 25.77
CA ALA A 98 -18.62 -20.44 24.48
C ALA A 98 -18.10 -21.70 23.77
N TYR A 99 -17.34 -22.55 24.46
CA TYR A 99 -16.86 -23.81 23.87
C TYR A 99 -17.98 -24.82 23.62
N SER A 100 -19.03 -24.82 24.47
CA SER A 100 -20.24 -25.58 24.16
C SER A 100 -20.90 -25.06 22.87
N THR A 101 -20.90 -23.75 22.63
CA THR A 101 -21.44 -23.15 21.40
C THR A 101 -20.62 -23.56 20.17
N ILE A 102 -19.28 -23.54 20.27
CA ILE A 102 -18.36 -24.04 19.23
C ILE A 102 -18.70 -25.50 18.89
N SER A 103 -18.87 -26.34 19.93
CA SER A 103 -19.19 -27.75 19.79
C SER A 103 -20.51 -27.98 19.01
N HIS A 104 -21.60 -27.31 19.40
CA HIS A 104 -22.90 -27.46 18.72
C HIS A 104 -22.92 -26.85 17.31
N LEU A 105 -22.15 -25.78 17.05
CA LEU A 105 -21.98 -25.28 15.68
C LEU A 105 -21.16 -26.25 14.82
N GLY A 106 -20.18 -26.94 15.43
CA GLY A 106 -19.49 -28.06 14.81
C GLY A 106 -20.44 -29.20 14.44
N LEU A 107 -21.37 -29.55 15.32
CA LEU A 107 -22.44 -30.53 15.05
C LEU A 107 -23.31 -30.10 13.86
N ILE A 108 -23.81 -28.86 13.86
CA ILE A 108 -24.63 -28.33 12.76
C ILE A 108 -23.85 -28.35 11.44
N THR A 109 -22.59 -27.91 11.46
CA THR A 109 -21.72 -27.90 10.29
C THR A 109 -21.49 -29.32 9.79
N LEU A 110 -21.20 -30.26 10.69
CA LEU A 110 -21.05 -31.67 10.37
C LEU A 110 -22.30 -32.23 9.69
N LEU A 111 -23.50 -31.96 10.22
CA LEU A 111 -24.77 -32.40 9.63
C LEU A 111 -24.95 -31.89 8.20
N PHE A 112 -24.66 -30.62 7.91
CA PHE A 112 -24.67 -30.13 6.52
C PHE A 112 -23.56 -30.72 5.64
N GLY A 113 -22.49 -31.24 6.24
CA GLY A 113 -21.45 -31.96 5.52
C GLY A 113 -21.86 -33.38 5.15
N LEU A 114 -22.78 -33.99 5.89
CA LEU A 114 -23.28 -35.33 5.62
C LEU A 114 -24.08 -35.34 4.32
N ASP A 115 -23.79 -36.32 3.47
CA ASP A 115 -24.40 -36.50 2.15
C ASP A 115 -25.71 -37.30 2.26
N SER A 116 -26.69 -36.75 2.98
CA SER A 116 -28.01 -37.35 3.22
C SER A 116 -29.11 -36.28 3.26
N ASP A 117 -30.26 -36.56 2.64
CA ASP A 117 -31.40 -35.64 2.56
C ASP A 117 -32.00 -35.28 3.94
N LEU A 118 -31.86 -36.17 4.93
CA LEU A 118 -32.34 -35.93 6.29
C LEU A 118 -31.38 -35.08 7.12
N ALA A 119 -30.11 -34.97 6.73
CA ALA A 119 -29.10 -34.26 7.49
C ALA A 119 -29.32 -32.73 7.54
N PRO A 120 -29.71 -32.03 6.45
CA PRO A 120 -30.14 -30.63 6.53
C PRO A 120 -31.36 -30.41 7.43
N VAL A 121 -32.31 -31.36 7.44
CA VAL A 121 -33.49 -31.31 8.34
C VAL A 121 -33.03 -31.35 9.80
N ALA A 122 -32.17 -32.31 10.14
CA ALA A 122 -31.59 -32.43 11.47
C ALA A 122 -30.76 -31.19 11.85
N ALA A 123 -30.00 -30.62 10.90
CA ALA A 123 -29.16 -29.44 11.12
C ALA A 123 -29.99 -28.21 11.46
N ILE A 124 -31.05 -27.95 10.70
CA ILE A 124 -31.95 -26.81 10.92
C ILE A 124 -32.72 -26.99 12.22
N PHE A 125 -33.19 -28.20 12.51
CA PHE A 125 -33.83 -28.49 13.79
C PHE A 125 -32.86 -28.25 14.96
N HIS A 126 -31.59 -28.65 14.82
CA HIS A 126 -30.57 -28.38 15.83
C HIS A 126 -30.25 -26.89 15.97
N ILE A 127 -30.24 -26.10 14.88
CA ILE A 127 -30.06 -24.64 14.93
C ILE A 127 -31.12 -24.00 15.84
N ILE A 128 -32.38 -24.36 15.65
CA ILE A 128 -33.52 -23.84 16.43
C ILE A 128 -33.36 -24.24 17.91
N ASN A 129 -33.13 -25.54 18.17
CA ASN A 129 -32.97 -26.04 19.52
C ASN A 129 -31.79 -25.40 20.24
N HIS A 130 -30.63 -25.36 19.59
CA HIS A 130 -29.44 -24.72 20.13
C HIS A 130 -29.66 -23.25 20.46
N ALA A 131 -30.37 -22.49 19.62
CA ALA A 131 -30.69 -21.10 19.92
C ALA A 131 -31.52 -20.96 21.21
N THR A 132 -32.52 -21.82 21.40
CA THR A 132 -33.40 -21.79 22.59
C THR A 132 -32.65 -22.10 23.89
N PHE A 133 -31.95 -23.24 23.96
CA PHE A 133 -31.28 -23.65 25.20
C PHE A 133 -29.97 -22.89 25.46
N LYS A 134 -29.27 -22.35 24.45
CA LYS A 134 -28.11 -21.47 24.70
C LYS A 134 -28.51 -20.10 25.19
N ALA A 135 -29.55 -19.51 24.63
CA ALA A 135 -30.00 -18.20 25.06
C ALA A 135 -30.41 -18.26 26.55
N SER A 136 -31.15 -19.30 26.95
CA SER A 136 -31.52 -19.49 28.36
C SER A 136 -30.32 -19.73 29.26
N LEU A 137 -29.34 -20.54 28.84
CA LEU A 137 -28.11 -20.79 29.63
C LEU A 137 -27.22 -19.55 29.77
N PHE A 138 -27.06 -18.75 28.71
CA PHE A 138 -26.32 -17.48 28.83
C PHE A 138 -27.03 -16.50 29.75
N MET A 139 -28.35 -16.36 29.63
CA MET A 139 -29.13 -15.52 30.55
C MET A 139 -29.05 -16.01 32.00
N ALA A 140 -29.15 -17.32 32.23
CA ALA A 140 -28.97 -17.92 33.57
C ALA A 140 -27.56 -17.69 34.13
N ALA A 141 -26.51 -17.85 33.31
CA ALA A 141 -25.14 -17.50 33.71
C ALA A 141 -25.00 -16.01 34.05
N GLY A 142 -25.73 -15.13 33.34
CA GLY A 142 -25.77 -13.70 33.62
C GLY A 142 -26.48 -13.36 34.93
N ILE A 143 -27.55 -14.08 35.26
CA ILE A 143 -28.21 -14.00 36.58
C ILE A 143 -27.22 -14.40 37.67
N ILE A 144 -26.55 -15.55 37.53
CA ILE A 144 -25.60 -16.04 38.53
C ILE A 144 -24.44 -15.05 38.71
N ASP A 145 -23.87 -14.53 37.64
CA ASP A 145 -22.79 -13.53 37.68
C ASP A 145 -23.26 -12.23 38.36
N HIS A 146 -24.48 -11.76 38.05
CA HIS A 146 -25.06 -10.57 38.65
C HIS A 146 -25.29 -10.72 40.16
N GLU A 147 -25.83 -11.86 40.60
CA GLU A 147 -26.21 -12.11 42.00
C GLU A 147 -25.05 -12.57 42.89
N THR A 148 -24.01 -13.17 42.32
CA THR A 148 -22.84 -13.65 43.09
C THR A 148 -21.61 -12.75 42.94
N GLY A 149 -21.52 -11.96 41.85
CA GLY A 149 -20.35 -11.17 41.49
C GLY A 149 -19.17 -12.00 40.97
N SER A 150 -19.37 -13.29 40.67
CA SER A 150 -18.34 -14.18 40.15
C SER A 150 -18.92 -15.14 39.11
N ARG A 151 -18.09 -15.50 38.13
CA ARG A 151 -18.39 -16.48 37.08
C ARG A 151 -17.50 -17.73 37.15
N ASP A 152 -16.60 -17.79 38.13
CA ASP A 152 -15.68 -18.91 38.34
C ASP A 152 -16.38 -20.06 39.06
N MET A 153 -16.59 -21.16 38.36
CA MET A 153 -17.27 -22.38 38.83
C MET A 153 -16.62 -23.01 40.06
N ARG A 154 -15.35 -22.69 40.36
CA ARG A 154 -14.67 -23.15 41.58
C ARG A 154 -15.16 -22.42 42.84
N ARG A 155 -15.76 -21.23 42.68
CA ARG A 155 -16.24 -20.36 43.76
C ARG A 155 -17.76 -20.42 43.91
N ILE A 156 -18.49 -20.43 42.80
CA ILE A 156 -19.97 -20.42 42.79
C ILE A 156 -20.54 -21.84 42.97
N ASN A 157 -20.45 -22.36 44.20
CA ASN A 157 -20.98 -23.68 44.51
C ASN A 157 -22.29 -23.61 45.32
N GLY A 158 -23.11 -24.66 45.28
CA GLY A 158 -24.22 -24.82 46.22
C GLY A 158 -25.37 -23.82 46.05
N LEU A 159 -25.52 -23.21 44.87
CA LEU A 159 -26.50 -22.15 44.63
C LEU A 159 -27.96 -22.62 44.69
N TRP A 160 -28.23 -23.93 44.67
CA TRP A 160 -29.60 -24.48 44.80
C TRP A 160 -30.35 -23.94 46.03
N LYS A 161 -29.64 -23.80 47.16
CA LYS A 161 -30.23 -23.32 48.42
C LYS A 161 -30.66 -21.85 48.38
N TYR A 162 -30.05 -21.07 47.50
CA TYR A 162 -30.20 -19.61 47.44
C TYR A 162 -31.09 -19.16 46.27
N MET A 163 -31.01 -19.88 45.15
CA MET A 163 -31.69 -19.54 43.90
C MET A 163 -32.35 -20.76 43.24
N PRO A 164 -33.34 -21.40 43.90
CA PRO A 164 -33.92 -22.66 43.42
C PRO A 164 -34.66 -22.53 42.09
N HIS A 165 -35.32 -21.39 41.80
CA HIS A 165 -36.01 -21.21 40.51
C HIS A 165 -35.00 -21.06 39.38
N THR A 166 -33.98 -20.23 39.59
CA THR A 166 -32.90 -20.07 38.60
C THR A 166 -32.19 -21.40 38.37
N ALA A 167 -31.97 -22.19 39.42
CA ALA A 167 -31.38 -23.52 39.32
C ALA A 167 -32.23 -24.49 38.49
N VAL A 168 -33.55 -24.58 38.73
CA VAL A 168 -34.46 -25.42 37.94
C VAL A 168 -34.40 -25.04 36.45
N LEU A 169 -34.52 -23.74 36.13
CA LEU A 169 -34.48 -23.27 34.75
C LEU A 169 -33.15 -23.59 34.06
N ALA A 170 -32.04 -23.34 34.74
CA ALA A 170 -30.70 -23.62 34.23
C ALA A 170 -30.44 -25.12 34.06
N MET A 171 -30.95 -25.96 34.97
CA MET A 171 -30.87 -27.41 34.85
C MET A 171 -31.67 -27.94 33.67
N VAL A 172 -32.93 -27.50 33.48
CA VAL A 172 -33.73 -27.93 32.32
C VAL A 172 -33.04 -27.52 31.02
N ALA A 173 -32.51 -26.29 30.92
CA ALA A 173 -31.78 -25.85 29.75
C ALA A 173 -30.46 -26.63 29.54
N SER A 174 -29.74 -26.96 30.62
CA SER A 174 -28.51 -27.77 30.55
C SER A 174 -28.80 -29.23 30.19
N SER A 175 -29.89 -29.81 30.67
CA SER A 175 -30.37 -31.13 30.29
C SER A 175 -30.82 -31.17 28.82
N ALA A 176 -31.43 -30.09 28.32
CA ALA A 176 -31.73 -29.94 26.90
C ALA A 176 -30.45 -29.93 26.07
N MET A 177 -29.43 -29.18 26.49
CA MET A 177 -28.10 -29.19 25.87
C MET A 177 -27.44 -30.58 25.93
N ALA A 178 -27.56 -31.31 27.04
CA ALA A 178 -27.03 -32.66 27.20
C ALA A 178 -27.72 -33.67 26.28
N GLY A 179 -29.00 -33.46 25.95
CA GLY A 179 -29.82 -34.38 25.18
C GLY A 179 -30.56 -35.39 26.07
N VAL A 180 -31.10 -34.95 27.21
CA VAL A 180 -31.93 -35.81 28.08
C VAL A 180 -33.30 -36.03 27.43
N PRO A 181 -33.87 -37.25 27.46
CA PRO A 181 -35.19 -37.55 26.92
C PRO A 181 -36.29 -36.56 27.36
N LEU A 182 -37.30 -36.35 26.52
CA LEU A 182 -38.40 -35.39 26.67
C LEU A 182 -38.02 -33.90 26.51
N LEU A 183 -36.74 -33.59 26.27
CA LEU A 183 -36.28 -32.23 25.95
C LEU A 183 -35.91 -32.13 24.47
N ASN A 184 -36.02 -30.93 23.91
CA ASN A 184 -35.79 -30.68 22.49
C ASN A 184 -34.42 -31.15 21.97
N GLY A 185 -33.36 -31.04 22.77
CA GLY A 185 -32.03 -31.48 22.37
C GLY A 185 -31.84 -32.99 22.26
N PHE A 186 -32.71 -33.80 22.87
CA PHE A 186 -32.68 -35.27 22.71
C PHE A 186 -33.04 -35.66 21.28
N ILE A 187 -34.22 -35.21 20.81
CA ILE A 187 -34.72 -35.51 19.46
C ILE A 187 -33.68 -35.09 18.41
N SER A 188 -33.09 -33.90 18.58
CA SER A 188 -32.11 -33.39 17.64
C SER A 188 -30.78 -34.15 17.65
N LYS A 189 -30.34 -34.67 18.80
CA LYS A 189 -29.14 -35.53 18.89
C LYS A 189 -29.40 -36.93 18.37
N GLU A 190 -30.60 -37.47 18.56
CA GLU A 190 -30.99 -38.77 18.00
C GLU A 190 -31.01 -38.72 16.47
N MET A 191 -31.58 -37.65 15.89
CA MET A 191 -31.48 -37.40 14.45
C MET A 191 -30.01 -37.29 14.00
N PHE A 192 -29.17 -36.57 14.76
CA PHE A 192 -27.75 -36.49 14.47
C PHE A 192 -27.05 -37.85 14.45
N PHE A 193 -27.29 -38.71 15.43
CA PHE A 193 -26.73 -40.05 15.46
C PHE A 193 -27.23 -40.92 14.30
N SER A 194 -28.52 -40.84 13.97
CA SER A 194 -29.10 -41.50 12.79
C SER A 194 -28.37 -41.14 11.50
N GLU A 195 -28.14 -39.84 11.28
CA GLU A 195 -27.48 -39.39 10.04
C GLU A 195 -26.01 -39.79 9.97
N THR A 196 -25.31 -39.90 11.11
CA THR A 196 -23.94 -40.41 11.10
C THR A 196 -23.85 -41.89 10.73
N LEU A 197 -24.90 -42.68 10.98
CA LEU A 197 -24.97 -44.11 10.63
C LEU A 197 -25.29 -44.34 9.14
N ASN A 198 -26.04 -43.43 8.51
CA ASN A 198 -26.45 -43.54 7.12
C ASN A 198 -25.37 -43.09 6.11
N GLN A 199 -24.13 -42.88 6.56
CA GLN A 199 -23.03 -42.42 5.73
C GLN A 199 -22.26 -43.59 5.10
N HIS A 200 -22.19 -43.60 3.76
CA HIS A 200 -21.55 -44.70 3.01
C HIS A 200 -20.26 -44.31 2.26
N LEU A 201 -19.96 -43.02 2.05
CA LEU A 201 -18.79 -42.60 1.23
C LEU A 201 -17.44 -42.97 1.86
N LEU A 202 -17.36 -43.16 3.19
CA LEU A 202 -16.11 -43.51 3.87
C LEU A 202 -15.75 -45.00 3.78
N GLY A 203 -16.59 -45.82 3.13
CA GLY A 203 -16.37 -47.25 2.95
C GLY A 203 -16.10 -47.97 4.28
N SER A 204 -14.92 -48.58 4.41
CA SER A 204 -14.48 -49.29 5.63
C SER A 204 -14.38 -48.40 6.87
N PHE A 205 -14.31 -47.07 6.72
CA PHE A 205 -14.24 -46.11 7.82
C PHE A 205 -15.61 -45.50 8.19
N SER A 206 -16.73 -46.04 7.67
CA SER A 206 -18.09 -45.57 7.97
C SER A 206 -18.40 -45.47 9.47
N TRP A 207 -17.85 -46.38 10.30
CA TRP A 207 -18.01 -46.35 11.76
C TRP A 207 -17.26 -45.22 12.47
N MET A 208 -16.34 -44.52 11.80
CA MET A 208 -15.58 -43.44 12.41
C MET A 208 -16.49 -42.26 12.82
N LEU A 209 -17.41 -41.84 11.95
CA LEU A 209 -18.30 -40.70 12.24
C LEU A 209 -19.24 -41.00 13.43
N PRO A 210 -19.96 -42.13 13.48
CA PRO A 210 -20.74 -42.53 14.65
C PRO A 210 -19.91 -42.61 15.93
N ALA A 211 -18.71 -43.22 15.88
CA ALA A 211 -17.87 -43.37 17.06
C ALA A 211 -17.43 -42.01 17.63
N MET A 212 -16.96 -41.10 16.76
CA MET A 212 -16.55 -39.76 17.17
C MET A 212 -17.75 -38.90 17.61
N ALA A 213 -18.92 -39.09 17.01
CA ALA A 213 -20.17 -38.46 17.44
C ALA A 213 -20.56 -38.90 18.85
N ILE A 214 -20.44 -40.20 19.20
CA ILE A 214 -20.66 -40.70 20.55
C ILE A 214 -19.67 -40.05 21.52
N ILE A 215 -18.37 -40.01 21.19
CA ILE A 215 -17.35 -39.37 22.04
C ILE A 215 -17.70 -37.90 22.29
N ALA A 216 -18.04 -37.14 21.25
CA ALA A 216 -18.48 -35.76 21.38
C ALA A 216 -19.75 -35.64 22.25
N GLY A 217 -20.70 -36.56 22.09
CA GLY A 217 -21.90 -36.67 22.92
C GLY A 217 -21.57 -36.93 24.39
N MET A 218 -20.62 -37.82 24.69
CA MET A 218 -20.15 -38.11 26.05
C MET A 218 -19.56 -36.85 26.70
N PHE A 219 -18.67 -36.13 26.00
CA PHE A 219 -18.14 -34.85 26.50
C PHE A 219 -19.23 -33.79 26.66
N SER A 220 -20.22 -33.77 25.76
CA SER A 220 -21.39 -32.88 25.86
C SER A 220 -22.20 -33.11 27.12
N VAL A 221 -22.50 -34.36 27.44
CA VAL A 221 -23.14 -34.73 28.70
C VAL A 221 -22.24 -34.38 29.89
N ALA A 222 -20.94 -34.67 29.82
CA ALA A 222 -20.00 -34.40 30.91
C ALA A 222 -19.91 -32.91 31.28
N TYR A 223 -19.75 -32.00 30.30
CA TYR A 223 -19.71 -30.57 30.61
C TYR A 223 -21.08 -30.00 31.02
N SER A 224 -22.18 -30.59 30.53
CA SER A 224 -23.53 -30.18 30.93
C SER A 224 -23.83 -30.57 32.37
N LEU A 225 -23.42 -31.78 32.75
CA LEU A 225 -23.49 -32.28 34.12
C LEU A 225 -22.57 -31.48 35.04
N ARG A 226 -21.36 -31.14 34.58
CA ARG A 226 -20.44 -30.26 35.30
C ARG A 226 -21.07 -28.90 35.59
N PHE A 227 -21.70 -28.26 34.60
CA PHE A 227 -22.42 -27.00 34.79
C PHE A 227 -23.48 -27.14 35.89
N ILE A 228 -24.25 -28.24 35.91
CA ILE A 228 -25.29 -28.45 36.91
C ILE A 228 -24.69 -28.70 38.30
N HIS A 229 -23.77 -29.67 38.40
CA HIS A 229 -23.22 -30.12 39.67
C HIS A 229 -22.34 -29.05 40.33
N ASP A 230 -21.35 -28.50 39.62
CA ASP A 230 -20.41 -27.52 40.18
C ASP A 230 -21.15 -26.26 40.65
N VAL A 231 -22.13 -25.77 39.89
CA VAL A 231 -22.84 -24.53 40.21
C VAL A 231 -23.85 -24.71 41.34
N PHE A 232 -24.66 -25.77 41.31
CA PHE A 232 -25.84 -25.88 42.17
C PHE A 232 -25.66 -26.81 43.37
N PHE A 233 -24.82 -27.85 43.28
CA PHE A 233 -24.77 -28.94 44.27
C PHE A 233 -23.40 -29.17 44.94
N ASN A 234 -22.31 -28.61 44.39
CA ASN A 234 -20.93 -28.91 44.80
C ASN A 234 -20.46 -28.21 46.11
N GLY A 235 -21.13 -28.44 47.23
CA GLY A 235 -20.76 -27.85 48.53
C GLY A 235 -21.41 -26.48 48.76
N THR A 236 -20.68 -25.53 49.36
CA THR A 236 -21.17 -24.18 49.68
C THR A 236 -20.39 -23.10 48.92
N PRO A 237 -20.99 -21.94 48.63
CA PRO A 237 -20.29 -20.86 47.93
C PRO A 237 -19.02 -20.42 48.65
N ILE A 238 -17.93 -20.17 47.91
CA ILE A 238 -16.60 -19.88 48.45
C ILE A 238 -16.21 -18.44 48.09
N ASN A 239 -16.08 -17.59 49.12
CA ASN A 239 -15.59 -16.21 48.99
C ASN A 239 -16.28 -15.45 47.84
N LEU A 240 -17.61 -15.41 47.82
CA LEU A 240 -18.32 -14.67 46.77
C LEU A 240 -18.31 -13.16 47.05
N PRO A 241 -18.07 -12.30 46.04
CA PRO A 241 -18.17 -10.85 46.21
C PRO A 241 -19.53 -10.36 46.70
N LYS A 242 -20.62 -11.03 46.31
CA LYS A 242 -21.97 -10.78 46.81
C LYS A 242 -22.48 -12.02 47.56
N PHE A 243 -22.73 -11.87 48.87
CA PHE A 243 -23.21 -12.95 49.73
C PHE A 243 -24.18 -12.41 50.81
N PRO A 244 -25.29 -13.11 51.12
CA PRO A 244 -25.78 -14.31 50.44
C PRO A 244 -26.35 -13.99 49.05
N PRO A 245 -26.16 -14.85 48.03
CA PRO A 245 -26.87 -14.70 46.77
C PRO A 245 -28.38 -14.88 46.99
N HIS A 246 -29.19 -14.25 46.15
CA HIS A 246 -30.65 -14.35 46.20
C HIS A 246 -31.25 -14.48 44.80
N GLU A 247 -32.50 -14.92 44.70
CA GLU A 247 -33.25 -14.94 43.45
C GLU A 247 -33.32 -13.54 42.80
N PRO A 248 -33.12 -13.41 41.47
CA PRO A 248 -33.16 -12.11 40.82
C PRO A 248 -34.60 -11.59 40.71
N PRO A 249 -34.78 -10.30 40.37
CA PRO A 249 -36.08 -9.73 40.06
C PRO A 249 -36.82 -10.50 38.95
N ARG A 250 -38.15 -10.53 39.03
CA ARG A 250 -39.02 -11.30 38.10
C ARG A 250 -38.70 -11.06 36.62
N TYR A 251 -38.52 -9.81 36.21
CA TYR A 251 -38.27 -9.46 34.80
C TYR A 251 -36.93 -9.96 34.27
N MET A 252 -35.97 -10.31 35.13
CA MET A 252 -34.72 -10.96 34.72
C MET A 252 -34.93 -12.45 34.42
N LYS A 253 -35.94 -13.09 35.03
CA LYS A 253 -36.25 -14.53 34.89
C LYS A 253 -37.20 -14.84 33.75
N ILE A 254 -38.18 -13.97 33.49
CA ILE A 254 -39.20 -14.19 32.45
C ILE A 254 -38.61 -14.63 31.10
N PRO A 255 -37.54 -14.00 30.56
CA PRO A 255 -36.95 -14.46 29.30
C PRO A 255 -36.41 -15.90 29.38
N VAL A 256 -35.82 -16.29 30.51
CA VAL A 256 -35.31 -17.65 30.74
C VAL A 256 -36.47 -18.64 30.85
N GLU A 257 -37.53 -18.29 31.59
CA GLU A 257 -38.74 -19.10 31.74
C GLU A 257 -39.40 -19.38 30.39
N VAL A 258 -39.55 -18.35 29.55
CA VAL A 258 -40.12 -18.50 28.20
C VAL A 258 -39.27 -19.43 27.33
N LEU A 259 -37.94 -19.27 27.34
CA LEU A 259 -37.04 -20.11 26.54
C LEU A 259 -37.00 -21.55 27.03
N VAL A 260 -37.02 -21.77 28.35
CA VAL A 260 -37.09 -23.12 28.94
C VAL A 260 -38.44 -23.78 28.64
N PHE A 261 -39.53 -23.02 28.70
CA PHE A 261 -40.84 -23.49 28.28
C PHE A 261 -40.82 -23.91 26.80
N CYS A 262 -40.18 -23.14 25.91
CA CYS A 262 -39.99 -23.55 24.52
C CYS A 262 -39.18 -24.85 24.39
N CYS A 263 -38.12 -25.05 25.19
CA CYS A 263 -37.37 -26.32 25.19
C CYS A 263 -38.24 -27.53 25.56
N LEU A 264 -39.13 -27.36 26.53
CA LEU A 264 -40.08 -28.39 26.96
C LEU A 264 -41.18 -28.62 25.92
N LEU A 265 -41.76 -27.54 25.39
CA LEU A 265 -42.82 -27.61 24.38
C LEU A 265 -42.34 -28.33 23.12
N VAL A 266 -41.15 -28.01 22.64
CA VAL A 266 -40.55 -28.68 21.47
C VAL A 266 -40.13 -30.11 21.80
N GLY A 267 -39.70 -30.41 23.03
CA GLY A 267 -39.34 -31.77 23.44
C GLY A 267 -40.53 -32.72 23.63
N ILE A 268 -41.66 -32.21 24.14
CA ILE A 268 -42.86 -33.00 24.46
C ILE A 268 -43.87 -33.00 23.30
N LEU A 269 -44.00 -31.91 22.56
CA LEU A 269 -44.96 -31.77 21.45
C LEU A 269 -44.28 -31.21 20.18
N PRO A 270 -43.25 -31.88 19.64
CA PRO A 270 -42.49 -31.38 18.48
C PRO A 270 -43.35 -31.22 17.21
N ALA A 271 -44.23 -32.18 16.94
CA ALA A 271 -45.09 -32.18 15.75
C ALA A 271 -46.05 -30.97 15.72
N TRP A 272 -46.54 -30.54 16.87
CA TRP A 272 -47.48 -29.41 16.98
C TRP A 272 -46.76 -28.05 17.05
N SER A 273 -45.54 -28.02 17.58
CA SER A 273 -44.83 -26.77 17.87
C SER A 273 -43.96 -26.28 16.71
N ILE A 274 -43.17 -27.16 16.08
CA ILE A 274 -42.11 -26.74 15.16
C ILE A 274 -42.19 -27.36 13.76
N SER A 275 -43.01 -28.40 13.57
CA SER A 275 -43.04 -29.19 12.32
C SER A 275 -43.23 -28.33 11.06
N SER A 276 -44.20 -27.40 11.07
CA SER A 276 -44.48 -26.54 9.91
C SER A 276 -43.33 -25.58 9.58
N LEU A 277 -42.74 -24.97 10.62
CA LEU A 277 -41.59 -24.07 10.47
C LEU A 277 -40.35 -24.84 9.99
N LEU A 278 -40.11 -26.02 10.57
CA LEU A 278 -39.00 -26.90 10.19
C LEU A 278 -39.14 -27.36 8.74
N ALA A 279 -40.34 -27.80 8.33
CA ALA A 279 -40.61 -28.21 6.97
C ALA A 279 -40.34 -27.07 5.97
N ALA A 280 -40.85 -25.86 6.23
CA ALA A 280 -40.61 -24.73 5.35
C ALA A 280 -39.12 -24.39 5.21
N ALA A 281 -38.38 -24.37 6.32
CA ALA A 281 -36.95 -24.06 6.32
C ALA A 281 -36.11 -25.17 5.66
N ALA A 282 -36.42 -26.44 5.96
CA ALA A 282 -35.73 -27.59 5.39
C ALA A 282 -35.97 -27.72 3.89
N GLN A 283 -37.21 -27.50 3.42
CA GLN A 283 -37.53 -27.55 1.99
C GLN A 283 -36.77 -26.48 1.21
N ALA A 284 -36.69 -25.27 1.77
CA ALA A 284 -35.91 -24.18 1.17
C ALA A 284 -34.40 -24.46 1.13
N SER A 285 -33.87 -25.24 2.09
CA SER A 285 -32.45 -25.62 2.16
C SER A 285 -32.11 -26.84 1.31
N LEU A 286 -33.04 -27.76 1.07
CA LEU A 286 -32.85 -28.93 0.21
C LEU A 286 -33.07 -28.58 -1.27
N GLY A 287 -34.01 -27.68 -1.57
CA GLY A 287 -34.34 -27.28 -2.94
C GLY A 287 -35.24 -28.28 -3.70
N HIS A 288 -35.68 -29.35 -3.06
CA HIS A 288 -36.62 -30.34 -3.60
C HIS A 288 -37.64 -30.81 -2.55
N ALA A 289 -38.49 -31.77 -2.91
CA ALA A 289 -39.48 -32.35 -2.00
C ALA A 289 -38.80 -32.96 -0.76
N LEU A 290 -39.40 -32.75 0.41
CA LEU A 290 -38.88 -33.27 1.67
C LEU A 290 -39.01 -34.80 1.73
N PRO A 291 -37.97 -35.52 2.18
CA PRO A 291 -38.13 -36.93 2.53
C PRO A 291 -39.11 -37.08 3.70
N HIS A 292 -39.71 -38.26 3.84
CA HIS A 292 -40.55 -38.56 5.00
C HIS A 292 -39.69 -38.58 6.26
N TYR A 293 -40.04 -37.78 7.27
CA TYR A 293 -39.38 -37.78 8.58
C TYR A 293 -40.42 -37.67 9.69
N ASP A 294 -40.21 -38.43 10.77
CA ASP A 294 -41.09 -38.44 11.93
C ASP A 294 -40.42 -37.75 13.11
N LEU A 295 -41.08 -36.72 13.65
CA LEU A 295 -40.70 -36.06 14.91
C LEU A 295 -41.27 -36.81 16.12
N ALA A 296 -41.33 -38.15 16.07
CA ALA A 296 -41.78 -38.92 17.22
C ALA A 296 -40.82 -38.72 18.40
N ILE A 297 -41.34 -38.73 19.62
CA ILE A 297 -40.52 -38.65 20.85
C ILE A 297 -39.82 -40.00 21.11
N TRP A 298 -40.36 -41.07 20.52
CA TRP A 298 -39.92 -42.43 20.72
C TRP A 298 -40.05 -43.22 19.41
N HIS A 299 -38.93 -43.65 18.85
CA HIS A 299 -38.86 -44.46 17.62
C HIS A 299 -38.62 -45.94 17.90
N GLY A 300 -38.72 -46.39 19.15
CA GLY A 300 -38.42 -47.77 19.58
C GLY A 300 -36.94 -47.97 19.95
N PHE A 301 -36.57 -49.21 20.26
CA PHE A 301 -35.17 -49.57 20.50
C PHE A 301 -34.41 -49.64 19.17
N ASN A 302 -33.71 -48.55 18.83
CA ASN A 302 -32.92 -48.40 17.62
C ASN A 302 -31.42 -48.13 17.95
N MET A 303 -30.56 -48.13 16.92
CA MET A 303 -29.14 -47.80 17.09
C MET A 303 -28.89 -46.36 17.59
N PRO A 304 -29.56 -45.31 17.08
CA PRO A 304 -29.43 -43.94 17.60
C PRO A 304 -29.73 -43.78 19.10
N LEU A 305 -30.73 -44.51 19.62
CA LEU A 305 -31.09 -44.55 21.02
C LEU A 305 -29.99 -45.23 21.86
N LEU A 306 -29.42 -46.34 21.36
CA LEU A 306 -28.26 -46.98 22.00
C LEU A 306 -27.06 -46.03 22.04
N MET A 307 -26.77 -45.31 20.95
CA MET A 307 -25.71 -44.30 20.91
C MET A 307 -25.96 -43.17 21.91
N SER A 308 -27.20 -42.72 22.04
CA SER A 308 -27.62 -41.71 23.02
C SER A 308 -27.45 -42.20 24.46
N PHE A 309 -27.80 -43.46 24.72
CA PHE A 309 -27.61 -44.11 26.02
C PHE A 309 -26.12 -44.25 26.36
N LEU A 310 -25.29 -44.69 25.40
CA LEU A 310 -23.84 -44.76 25.54
C LEU A 310 -23.23 -43.37 25.79
N ALA A 311 -23.69 -42.34 25.07
CA ALA A 311 -23.25 -40.96 25.29
C ALA A 311 -23.61 -40.47 26.70
N LEU A 312 -24.81 -40.79 27.19
CA LEU A 312 -25.27 -40.43 28.54
C LEU A 312 -24.43 -41.13 29.61
N VAL A 313 -24.33 -42.45 29.58
CA VAL A 313 -23.55 -43.26 30.55
C VAL A 313 -22.07 -42.92 30.50
N GLY A 314 -21.51 -42.77 29.30
CA GLY A 314 -20.12 -42.38 29.08
C GLY A 314 -19.83 -40.99 29.62
N GLY A 315 -20.71 -40.01 29.37
CA GLY A 315 -20.54 -38.65 29.89
C GLY A 315 -20.62 -38.56 31.41
N VAL A 316 -21.56 -39.29 32.04
CA VAL A 316 -21.63 -39.43 33.51
C VAL A 316 -20.33 -40.07 34.04
N SER A 317 -19.82 -41.09 33.36
CA SER A 317 -18.58 -41.78 33.75
C SER A 317 -17.35 -40.88 33.65
N ILE A 318 -17.21 -40.11 32.55
CA ILE A 318 -16.16 -39.11 32.37
C ILE A 318 -16.20 -38.08 33.51
N TYR A 319 -17.39 -37.57 33.83
CA TYR A 319 -17.52 -36.57 34.89
C TYR A 319 -17.28 -37.14 36.30
N ALA A 320 -17.68 -38.38 36.56
CA ALA A 320 -17.37 -39.08 37.82
C ALA A 320 -15.85 -39.22 38.02
N GLN A 321 -15.09 -39.42 36.93
CA GLN A 321 -13.63 -39.53 36.92
C GLN A 321 -12.91 -38.19 36.67
N ARG A 322 -13.57 -37.05 36.95
CA ARG A 322 -13.02 -35.71 36.66
C ARG A 322 -11.68 -35.41 37.36
N GLY A 323 -11.44 -35.88 38.58
CA GLY A 323 -10.22 -35.54 39.34
C GLY A 323 -8.91 -35.89 38.62
N PRO A 324 -8.71 -37.17 38.22
CA PRO A 324 -7.58 -37.55 37.37
C PRO A 324 -7.53 -36.82 36.02
N LEU A 325 -8.69 -36.63 35.35
CA LEU A 325 -8.75 -35.96 34.04
C LEU A 325 -8.28 -34.51 34.09
N PHE A 326 -8.69 -33.75 35.11
CA PHE A 326 -8.27 -32.35 35.26
C PHE A 326 -6.76 -32.26 35.54
N ARG A 327 -6.21 -33.13 36.40
CA ARG A 327 -4.76 -33.20 36.65
C ARG A 327 -3.97 -33.56 35.39
N TRP A 328 -4.50 -34.46 34.56
CA TRP A 328 -3.89 -34.79 33.28
C TRP A 328 -3.92 -33.60 32.31
N TYR A 329 -5.06 -32.91 32.22
CA TYR A 329 -5.22 -31.76 31.34
C TYR A 329 -4.32 -30.57 31.76
N GLU A 330 -4.18 -30.31 33.05
CA GLU A 330 -3.26 -29.29 33.59
C GLU A 330 -1.79 -29.58 33.27
N GLY A 331 -1.42 -30.84 32.99
CA GLY A 331 -0.07 -31.23 32.57
C GLY A 331 0.22 -31.04 31.09
N LEU A 332 -0.79 -30.73 30.26
CA LEU A 332 -0.61 -30.46 28.83
C LEU A 332 -0.12 -29.02 28.60
N PRO A 333 0.65 -28.76 27.53
CA PRO A 333 1.00 -27.39 27.16
C PRO A 333 -0.26 -26.59 26.79
N ASP A 334 -0.32 -25.33 27.22
CA ASP A 334 -1.40 -24.40 26.90
C ASP A 334 -1.44 -24.12 25.38
N LEU A 335 -2.19 -24.93 24.64
CA LEU A 335 -2.48 -24.73 23.22
C LEU A 335 -3.53 -23.63 23.05
N ASN A 336 -3.09 -22.36 23.11
CA ASN A 336 -3.95 -21.22 22.90
C ASN A 336 -3.99 -20.81 21.42
N ALA A 337 -5.11 -21.08 20.74
CA ALA A 337 -5.31 -20.74 19.33
C ALA A 337 -5.12 -19.24 19.02
N ARG A 338 -5.31 -18.35 20.01
CA ARG A 338 -4.99 -16.92 19.87
C ARG A 338 -3.50 -16.66 19.68
N VAL A 339 -2.63 -17.37 20.41
CA VAL A 339 -1.17 -17.21 20.31
C VAL A 339 -0.68 -17.62 18.92
N VAL A 340 -1.28 -18.66 18.35
CA VAL A 340 -1.00 -19.08 16.97
C VAL A 340 -1.37 -17.97 15.98
N PHE A 341 -2.59 -17.40 16.11
CA PHE A 341 -3.03 -16.29 15.26
C PHE A 341 -2.12 -15.05 15.39
N GLU A 342 -1.80 -14.63 16.62
CA GLU A 342 -0.89 -13.51 16.86
C GLU A 342 0.53 -13.76 16.30
N GLY A 343 0.99 -15.02 16.36
CA GLY A 343 2.26 -15.44 15.76
C GLY A 343 2.27 -15.28 14.24
N VAL A 344 1.19 -15.68 13.55
CA VAL A 344 1.04 -15.49 12.10
C VAL A 344 1.03 -14.00 11.73
N VAL A 345 0.27 -13.17 12.46
CA VAL A 345 0.23 -11.72 12.21
C VAL A 345 1.61 -11.09 12.40
N ARG A 346 2.33 -11.47 13.48
CA ARG A 346 3.68 -10.97 13.75
C ARG A 346 4.68 -11.40 12.68
N PHE A 347 4.57 -12.63 12.18
CA PHE A 347 5.39 -13.12 11.08
C PHE A 347 5.15 -12.28 9.81
N LEU A 348 3.90 -12.04 9.44
CA LEU A 348 3.55 -11.22 8.28
C LEU A 348 4.07 -9.78 8.42
N TYR A 349 3.88 -9.16 9.57
CA TYR A 349 4.43 -7.83 9.85
C TYR A 349 5.96 -7.79 9.76
N GLY A 350 6.64 -8.80 10.30
CA GLY A 350 8.10 -8.95 10.19
C GLY A 350 8.57 -9.12 8.75
N LEU A 351 7.82 -9.86 7.93
CA LEU A 351 8.12 -10.04 6.51
C LEU A 351 7.97 -8.73 5.73
N VAL A 352 6.88 -8.00 5.97
CA VAL A 352 6.61 -6.70 5.31
C VAL A 352 7.66 -5.69 5.69
N SER A 353 7.95 -5.52 6.99
CA SER A 353 8.93 -4.55 7.46
C SER A 353 10.35 -4.84 6.94
N ARG A 354 10.77 -6.11 6.89
CA ARG A 354 12.06 -6.50 6.28
C ARG A 354 12.11 -6.20 4.79
N THR A 355 11.01 -6.44 4.06
CA THR A 355 10.94 -6.15 2.63
C THR A 355 10.99 -4.64 2.37
N LEU A 356 10.24 -3.87 3.16
CA LEU A 356 10.21 -2.41 3.05
C LEU A 356 11.59 -1.82 3.37
N ALA A 357 12.23 -2.22 4.47
CA ALA A 357 13.57 -1.75 4.83
C ALA A 357 14.64 -2.12 3.79
N ARG A 358 14.43 -3.19 3.00
CA ARG A 358 15.30 -3.51 1.87
C ARG A 358 15.08 -2.56 0.72
N ILE A 359 13.84 -2.21 0.36
CA ILE A 359 13.55 -1.35 -0.80
C ILE A 359 13.79 0.12 -0.46
N GLU A 360 13.27 0.57 0.67
CA GLU A 360 13.29 1.95 1.16
C GLU A 360 14.39 2.14 2.22
N ASN A 361 15.64 2.13 1.76
CA ASN A 361 16.80 2.28 2.65
C ASN A 361 17.41 3.70 2.63
N GLY A 362 16.71 4.68 2.04
CA GLY A 362 17.16 6.07 1.93
C GLY A 362 18.32 6.30 0.95
N SER A 363 18.80 5.28 0.24
CA SER A 363 19.92 5.41 -0.69
C SER A 363 19.46 5.86 -2.09
N LEU A 364 19.83 7.08 -2.48
CA LEU A 364 19.60 7.58 -3.83
C LEU A 364 20.15 6.65 -4.92
N GLN A 365 21.35 6.09 -4.72
CA GLN A 365 21.96 5.15 -5.67
C GLN A 365 21.09 3.91 -5.90
N ARG A 366 20.45 3.40 -4.84
CA ARG A 366 19.55 2.25 -4.95
C ARG A 366 18.28 2.62 -5.72
N TYR A 367 17.68 3.78 -5.42
CA TYR A 367 16.51 4.26 -6.14
C TYR A 367 16.80 4.49 -7.63
N ILE A 368 17.95 5.07 -7.96
CA ILE A 368 18.39 5.22 -9.36
C ILE A 368 18.61 3.84 -10.00
N SER A 369 19.21 2.87 -9.31
CA SER A 369 19.39 1.52 -9.87
C SER A 369 18.06 0.81 -10.15
N LEU A 370 17.05 1.01 -9.30
CA LEU A 370 15.69 0.49 -9.50
C LEU A 370 14.98 1.19 -10.66
N LEU A 371 15.14 2.51 -10.78
CA LEU A 371 14.64 3.27 -11.92
C LEU A 371 15.26 2.76 -13.23
N LEU A 372 16.59 2.64 -13.31
CA LEU A 372 17.27 2.13 -14.51
C LEU A 372 16.86 0.68 -14.82
N LEU A 373 16.68 -0.17 -13.80
CA LEU A 373 16.17 -1.52 -14.01
C LEU A 373 14.74 -1.51 -14.57
N SER A 374 13.87 -0.62 -14.09
CA SER A 374 12.52 -0.46 -14.62
C SER A 374 12.52 0.01 -16.09
N VAL A 375 13.43 0.93 -16.44
CA VAL A 375 13.64 1.36 -17.83
C VAL A 375 14.10 0.19 -18.70
N ILE A 376 15.06 -0.62 -18.24
CA ILE A 376 15.53 -1.81 -18.95
C ILE A 376 14.36 -2.78 -19.20
N VAL A 377 13.55 -3.08 -18.18
CA VAL A 377 12.38 -3.96 -18.31
C VAL A 377 11.39 -3.40 -19.32
N MET A 378 11.07 -2.11 -19.22
CA MET A 378 10.13 -1.44 -20.12
C MET A 378 10.63 -1.45 -21.57
N LEU A 379 11.89 -1.06 -21.81
CA LEU A 379 12.49 -1.07 -23.14
C LEU A 379 12.53 -2.48 -23.73
N THR A 380 12.91 -3.48 -22.92
CA THR A 380 12.94 -4.88 -23.36
C THR A 380 11.53 -5.35 -23.75
N MET A 381 10.51 -5.04 -22.95
CA MET A 381 9.12 -5.42 -23.23
C MET A 381 8.61 -4.83 -24.56
N TRP A 382 8.98 -3.61 -24.90
CA TRP A 382 8.53 -2.94 -26.13
C TRP A 382 9.40 -3.25 -27.35
N LEU A 383 10.69 -3.56 -27.16
CA LEU A 383 11.58 -3.94 -28.25
C LEU A 383 11.47 -5.44 -28.60
N ALA A 384 11.16 -6.32 -27.65
CA ALA A 384 11.09 -7.77 -27.87
C ALA A 384 10.09 -8.22 -28.96
N PRO A 385 8.93 -7.58 -29.16
CA PRO A 385 8.01 -7.94 -30.24
C PRO A 385 8.49 -7.53 -31.65
N LEU A 386 9.51 -6.68 -31.77
CA LEU A 386 9.99 -6.21 -33.06
C LEU A 386 10.77 -7.31 -33.78
N SER A 387 10.29 -7.73 -34.95
CA SER A 387 10.96 -8.74 -35.80
C SER A 387 12.24 -8.20 -36.46
N LYS A 388 12.32 -6.88 -36.69
CA LYS A 388 13.51 -6.18 -37.22
C LYS A 388 13.73 -4.88 -36.45
N ILE A 389 14.98 -4.68 -36.02
CA ILE A 389 15.39 -3.45 -35.33
C ILE A 389 15.51 -2.29 -36.33
N THR A 390 16.10 -2.54 -37.50
CA THR A 390 16.26 -1.58 -38.61
C THR A 390 14.93 -1.29 -39.31
N GLY A 391 14.61 -0.01 -39.53
CA GLY A 391 13.53 0.42 -40.43
C GLY A 391 13.99 0.64 -41.88
N GLU A 392 13.12 1.25 -42.68
CA GLU A 392 13.28 1.44 -44.14
C GLU A 392 14.07 2.70 -44.53
N VAL A 393 14.26 3.65 -43.60
CA VAL A 393 14.99 4.89 -43.86
C VAL A 393 16.50 4.59 -43.92
N PRO A 394 17.19 4.94 -45.02
CA PRO A 394 18.61 4.64 -45.19
C PRO A 394 19.48 5.46 -44.22
N LEU A 395 20.61 4.86 -43.82
CA LEU A 395 21.57 5.51 -42.94
C LEU A 395 22.39 6.56 -43.70
N THR A 396 22.64 7.70 -43.07
CA THR A 396 23.57 8.72 -43.58
C THR A 396 25.01 8.21 -43.49
N PRO A 397 25.83 8.34 -44.55
CA PRO A 397 27.23 7.93 -44.50
C PRO A 397 28.00 8.76 -43.47
N VAL A 398 28.92 8.13 -42.75
CA VAL A 398 29.74 8.79 -41.73
C VAL A 398 30.96 9.42 -42.41
N ASP A 399 31.03 10.75 -42.42
CA ASP A 399 32.20 11.47 -42.89
C ASP A 399 33.34 11.49 -41.85
N PRO A 400 34.61 11.69 -42.25
CA PRO A 400 35.76 11.64 -41.34
C PRO A 400 35.70 12.65 -40.19
N LEU A 401 35.11 13.83 -40.40
CA LEU A 401 34.99 14.87 -39.38
C LEU A 401 33.96 14.47 -38.32
N THR A 402 32.81 13.93 -38.75
CA THR A 402 31.79 13.38 -37.86
C THR A 402 32.32 12.18 -37.07
N ALA A 403 33.08 11.29 -37.73
CA ALA A 403 33.75 10.17 -37.04
C ALA A 403 34.72 10.66 -35.96
N LEU A 404 35.54 11.68 -36.27
CA LEU A 404 36.45 12.29 -35.30
C LEU A 404 35.69 12.87 -34.10
N GLY A 405 34.61 13.62 -34.34
CA GLY A 405 33.78 14.18 -33.27
C GLY A 405 33.20 13.09 -32.35
N LEU A 406 32.69 12.00 -32.91
CA LEU A 406 32.18 10.85 -32.16
C LEU A 406 33.28 10.17 -31.33
N VAL A 407 34.48 9.99 -31.90
CA VAL A 407 35.63 9.43 -31.17
C VAL A 407 36.02 10.33 -30.01
N VAL A 408 36.13 11.65 -30.23
CA VAL A 408 36.45 12.60 -29.15
C VAL A 408 35.38 12.56 -28.05
N MET A 409 34.09 12.54 -28.42
CA MET A 409 32.99 12.43 -27.45
C MET A 409 33.06 11.14 -26.63
N ALA A 410 33.27 9.99 -27.28
CA ALA A 410 33.38 8.69 -26.62
C ALA A 410 34.61 8.62 -25.70
N CYS A 411 35.77 9.11 -26.16
CA CYS A 411 36.98 9.20 -25.35
C CYS A 411 36.77 10.11 -24.13
N SER A 412 36.19 11.30 -24.30
CA SER A 412 35.92 12.21 -23.20
C SER A 412 34.93 11.63 -22.18
N ALA A 413 33.91 10.89 -22.62
CA ALA A 413 33.00 10.20 -21.72
C ALA A 413 33.71 9.11 -20.89
N LEU A 414 34.56 8.29 -21.53
CA LEU A 414 35.36 7.27 -20.85
C LEU A 414 36.38 7.89 -19.88
N LEU A 415 37.01 9.00 -20.28
CA LEU A 415 37.93 9.75 -19.41
C LEU A 415 37.19 10.36 -18.22
N THR A 416 35.98 10.91 -18.42
CA THR A 416 35.13 11.42 -17.34
C THR A 416 34.82 10.31 -16.33
N MET A 417 34.48 9.11 -16.81
CA MET A 417 34.27 7.92 -15.95
C MET A 417 35.57 7.53 -15.21
N GLY A 418 36.70 7.47 -15.89
CA GLY A 418 37.99 7.12 -15.30
C GLY A 418 38.46 8.11 -14.22
N PHE A 419 38.23 9.41 -14.45
CA PHE A 419 38.61 10.49 -13.56
C PHE A 419 37.48 11.00 -12.67
N HIS A 420 36.34 10.30 -12.55
CA HIS A 420 35.17 10.76 -11.79
C HIS A 420 35.48 11.15 -10.33
N ARG A 421 36.52 10.57 -9.74
CA ARG A 421 36.96 10.91 -8.38
C ARG A 421 37.65 12.26 -8.30
N GLN A 422 38.34 12.68 -9.36
CA GLN A 422 39.02 13.98 -9.45
C GLN A 422 38.03 15.01 -10.01
N ARG A 423 37.32 15.71 -9.12
CA ARG A 423 36.15 16.54 -9.51
C ARG A 423 36.47 17.56 -10.59
N LEU A 424 37.60 18.27 -10.46
CA LEU A 424 38.04 19.27 -11.45
C LEU A 424 38.33 18.63 -12.81
N THR A 425 39.09 17.54 -12.85
CA THR A 425 39.41 16.82 -14.08
C THR A 425 38.15 16.29 -14.75
N ALA A 426 37.23 15.69 -13.99
CA ALA A 426 35.96 15.18 -14.50
C ALA A 426 35.09 16.29 -15.10
N LEU A 427 35.04 17.46 -14.44
CA LEU A 427 34.33 18.65 -14.92
C LEU A 427 34.93 19.17 -16.23
N LEU A 428 36.26 19.23 -16.34
CA LEU A 428 36.93 19.63 -17.58
C LEU A 428 36.65 18.64 -18.72
N MET A 429 36.65 17.33 -18.45
CA MET A 429 36.33 16.32 -19.46
C MET A 429 34.86 16.38 -19.89
N LEU A 430 33.94 16.68 -18.97
CA LEU A 430 32.54 16.92 -19.27
C LEU A 430 32.36 18.15 -20.17
N SER A 431 33.15 19.21 -19.95
CA SER A 431 33.14 20.40 -20.81
C SER A 431 33.54 20.10 -22.26
N VAL A 432 34.51 19.21 -22.46
CA VAL A 432 34.88 18.76 -23.82
C VAL A 432 33.68 18.09 -24.50
N VAL A 433 32.88 17.31 -23.76
CA VAL A 433 31.64 16.72 -24.30
C VAL A 433 30.66 17.83 -24.71
N GLY A 434 30.44 18.84 -23.87
CA GLY A 434 29.56 19.98 -24.18
C GLY A 434 29.98 20.76 -25.42
N LEU A 435 31.29 20.99 -25.59
CA LEU A 435 31.84 21.65 -26.79
C LEU A 435 31.65 20.81 -28.05
N VAL A 436 31.87 19.50 -27.99
CA VAL A 436 31.60 18.61 -29.13
C VAL A 436 30.11 18.59 -29.47
N VAL A 437 29.22 18.61 -28.48
CA VAL A 437 27.76 18.72 -28.71
C VAL A 437 27.40 20.02 -29.42
N ALA A 438 27.99 21.16 -29.02
CA ALA A 438 27.78 22.43 -29.73
C ALA A 438 28.24 22.36 -31.20
N MET A 439 29.39 21.71 -31.46
CA MET A 439 29.87 21.48 -32.82
C MET A 439 28.96 20.55 -33.63
N VAL A 440 28.36 19.54 -32.98
CA VAL A 440 27.36 18.65 -33.58
C VAL A 440 26.11 19.46 -33.97
N PHE A 441 25.60 20.34 -33.10
CA PHE A 441 24.48 21.22 -33.46
C PHE A 441 24.81 22.12 -34.65
N ALA A 442 25.99 22.75 -34.66
CA ALA A 442 26.43 23.55 -35.80
C ALA A 442 26.52 22.72 -37.10
N ARG A 443 27.04 21.49 -37.02
CA ARG A 443 27.14 20.56 -38.15
C ARG A 443 25.78 20.18 -38.73
N PHE A 444 24.78 19.98 -37.87
CA PHE A 444 23.40 19.67 -38.28
C PHE A 444 22.55 20.92 -38.51
N SER A 445 23.17 22.07 -38.80
CA SER A 445 22.49 23.33 -39.15
C SER A 445 21.53 23.85 -38.06
N ALA A 446 21.87 23.63 -36.79
CA ALA A 446 21.16 24.18 -35.63
C ALA A 446 22.01 25.25 -34.91
N PRO A 447 22.22 26.44 -35.53
CA PRO A 447 23.12 27.47 -35.01
C PRO A 447 22.63 28.07 -33.67
N ASP A 448 21.32 28.23 -33.47
CA ASP A 448 20.76 28.73 -32.20
C ASP A 448 21.05 27.78 -31.03
N LEU A 449 20.90 26.47 -31.26
CA LEU A 449 21.24 25.45 -30.27
C LEU A 449 22.75 25.42 -30.00
N ALA A 450 23.58 25.57 -31.03
CA ALA A 450 25.04 25.61 -30.88
C ALA A 450 25.49 26.80 -30.01
N LEU A 451 24.97 28.00 -30.29
CA LEU A 451 25.24 29.21 -29.50
C LEU A 451 24.74 29.05 -28.07
N THR A 452 23.51 28.56 -27.89
CA THR A 452 22.94 28.34 -26.56
C THR A 452 23.78 27.34 -25.77
N GLN A 453 24.12 26.19 -26.36
CA GLN A 453 24.92 25.15 -25.71
C GLN A 453 26.28 25.69 -25.27
N LEU A 454 26.96 26.48 -26.11
CA LEU A 454 28.27 27.04 -25.78
C LEU A 454 28.17 27.97 -24.56
N VAL A 455 27.21 28.89 -24.55
CA VAL A 455 27.10 29.85 -23.44
C VAL A 455 26.59 29.17 -22.15
N VAL A 456 25.65 28.23 -22.25
CA VAL A 456 25.19 27.42 -21.11
C VAL A 456 26.33 26.59 -20.52
N GLU A 457 27.19 26.02 -21.36
CA GLU A 457 28.36 25.26 -20.92
C GLU A 457 29.29 26.14 -20.08
N VAL A 458 29.60 27.36 -20.57
CA VAL A 458 30.43 28.33 -19.84
C VAL A 458 29.80 28.68 -18.48
N VAL A 459 28.51 28.99 -18.43
CA VAL A 459 27.81 29.31 -17.18
C VAL A 459 27.84 28.12 -16.22
N THR A 460 27.53 26.93 -16.70
CA THR A 460 27.44 25.71 -15.88
C THR A 460 28.79 25.34 -15.28
N ILE A 461 29.86 25.43 -16.08
CA ILE A 461 31.24 25.22 -15.62
C ILE A 461 31.59 26.22 -14.52
N LEU A 462 31.31 27.51 -14.72
CA LEU A 462 31.63 28.54 -13.73
C LEU A 462 30.90 28.29 -12.40
N LEU A 463 29.61 27.94 -12.47
CA LEU A 463 28.82 27.60 -11.29
C LEU A 463 29.34 26.33 -10.60
N MET A 464 29.64 25.28 -11.38
CA MET A 464 30.14 24.02 -10.84
C MET A 464 31.55 24.16 -10.25
N LEU A 465 32.44 24.96 -10.85
CA LEU A 465 33.77 25.26 -10.29
C LEU A 465 33.64 25.97 -8.93
N LEU A 466 32.69 26.90 -8.80
CA LEU A 466 32.41 27.56 -7.53
C LEU A 466 31.90 26.59 -6.46
N VAL A 467 31.06 25.62 -6.85
CA VAL A 467 30.60 24.57 -5.93
C VAL A 467 31.73 23.62 -5.54
N VAL A 468 32.55 23.20 -6.50
CA VAL A 468 33.70 22.30 -6.29
C VAL A 468 34.72 22.91 -5.32
N TYR A 469 34.86 24.24 -5.28
CA TYR A 469 35.71 24.93 -4.30
C TYR A 469 35.37 24.58 -2.83
N PHE A 470 34.10 24.30 -2.53
CA PHE A 470 33.65 23.95 -1.18
C PHE A 470 33.67 22.45 -0.89
N LEU A 471 34.06 21.62 -1.87
CA LEU A 471 34.03 20.16 -1.77
C LEU A 471 35.45 19.59 -1.81
N PRO A 472 35.68 18.41 -1.19
CA PRO A 472 36.98 17.77 -1.26
C PRO A 472 37.32 17.42 -2.71
N ALA A 473 38.58 17.69 -3.10
CA ALA A 473 39.05 17.50 -4.46
C ALA A 473 38.91 16.07 -5.00
N GLN A 474 39.02 15.09 -4.08
CA GLN A 474 38.83 13.68 -4.37
C GLN A 474 37.57 13.15 -3.68
N ALA A 475 36.75 12.41 -4.42
CA ALA A 475 35.64 11.68 -3.85
C ALA A 475 36.12 10.44 -3.06
N PRO A 476 35.48 10.09 -1.92
CA PRO A 476 35.81 8.90 -1.15
C PRO A 476 35.53 7.62 -1.96
N SER A 477 36.32 6.57 -1.71
CA SER A 477 36.12 5.25 -2.34
C SER A 477 35.32 4.34 -1.42
N GLU A 478 34.00 4.30 -1.62
CA GLU A 478 33.09 3.59 -0.71
C GLU A 478 32.51 2.29 -1.32
N SER A 479 32.73 2.03 -2.62
CA SER A 479 32.07 0.93 -3.33
C SER A 479 32.97 -0.29 -3.56
N SER A 480 32.44 -1.48 -3.26
CA SER A 480 33.10 -2.76 -3.58
C SER A 480 33.20 -3.01 -5.09
N SER A 481 34.08 -3.92 -5.52
CA SER A 481 34.22 -4.32 -6.93
C SER A 481 32.93 -4.91 -7.51
N LEU A 482 32.19 -5.71 -6.73
CA LEU A 482 30.92 -6.32 -7.16
C LEU A 482 29.82 -5.29 -7.38
N LEU A 483 29.72 -4.27 -6.51
CA LEU A 483 28.75 -3.19 -6.70
C LEU A 483 29.06 -2.38 -7.96
N ARG A 484 30.35 -2.10 -8.21
CA ARG A 484 30.77 -1.42 -9.43
C ARG A 484 30.46 -2.24 -10.69
N LEU A 485 30.68 -3.55 -10.65
CA LEU A 485 30.33 -4.43 -11.77
C LEU A 485 28.81 -4.44 -12.03
N ARG A 486 27.99 -4.53 -10.97
CA ARG A 486 26.53 -4.43 -11.08
C ARG A 486 26.13 -3.11 -11.73
N ASP A 487 26.64 -2.00 -11.24
CA ASP A 487 26.27 -0.66 -11.72
C ASP A 487 26.71 -0.45 -13.17
N PHE A 488 27.88 -0.98 -13.55
CA PHE A 488 28.35 -1.01 -14.93
C PHE A 488 27.40 -1.82 -15.82
N ILE A 489 27.00 -3.03 -15.41
CA ILE A 489 26.07 -3.87 -16.20
C ILE A 489 24.73 -3.17 -16.39
N ILE A 490 24.18 -2.56 -15.33
CA ILE A 490 22.91 -1.82 -15.40
C ILE A 490 23.05 -0.63 -16.36
N ALA A 491 24.08 0.19 -16.19
CA ALA A 491 24.31 1.37 -17.02
C ALA A 491 24.54 0.99 -18.50
N ALA A 492 25.38 -0.02 -18.76
CA ALA A 492 25.66 -0.49 -20.12
C ALA A 492 24.41 -1.08 -20.79
N SER A 493 23.63 -1.89 -20.07
CA SER A 493 22.38 -2.47 -20.60
C SER A 493 21.37 -1.38 -20.94
N CYS A 494 21.20 -0.39 -20.05
CA CYS A 494 20.32 0.74 -20.30
C CYS A 494 20.79 1.57 -21.51
N ALA A 495 22.09 1.87 -21.60
CA ALA A 495 22.66 2.62 -22.73
C ALA A 495 22.49 1.90 -24.06
N VAL A 496 22.75 0.59 -24.12
CA VAL A 496 22.55 -0.23 -25.33
C VAL A 496 21.09 -0.25 -25.73
N LEU A 497 20.16 -0.48 -24.80
CA LEU A 497 18.73 -0.50 -25.10
C LEU A 497 18.22 0.87 -25.57
N MET A 498 18.69 1.96 -24.96
CA MET A 498 18.37 3.32 -25.41
C MET A 498 18.94 3.61 -26.80
N ALA A 499 20.15 3.15 -27.10
CA ALA A 499 20.75 3.27 -28.42
C ALA A 499 19.95 2.48 -29.47
N VAL A 500 19.56 1.24 -29.15
CA VAL A 500 18.71 0.40 -30.00
C VAL A 500 17.35 1.05 -30.24
N LEU A 501 16.71 1.59 -29.20
CA LEU A 501 15.45 2.32 -29.34
C LEU A 501 15.61 3.53 -30.26
N THR A 502 16.62 4.36 -30.00
CA THR A 502 16.88 5.57 -30.80
C THR A 502 17.14 5.20 -32.26
N PHE A 503 17.96 4.18 -32.50
CA PHE A 503 18.23 3.66 -33.83
C PHE A 503 16.96 3.10 -34.52
N ALA A 504 16.13 2.38 -33.79
CA ALA A 504 14.86 1.87 -34.29
C ALA A 504 13.90 2.99 -34.70
N VAL A 505 13.80 4.05 -33.88
CA VAL A 505 12.94 5.20 -34.18
C VAL A 505 13.46 5.99 -35.40
N LEU A 506 14.75 6.31 -35.43
CA LEU A 506 15.35 7.14 -36.49
C LEU A 506 15.41 6.46 -37.87
N THR A 507 15.42 5.13 -37.92
CA THR A 507 15.40 4.37 -39.19
C THR A 507 13.99 4.15 -39.73
N ARG A 508 12.95 4.69 -39.11
CA ARG A 508 11.55 4.54 -39.55
C ARG A 508 10.97 5.86 -40.04
N PRO A 509 10.06 5.83 -41.04
CA PRO A 509 9.40 7.04 -41.51
C PRO A 509 8.51 7.63 -40.42
N TYR A 510 8.45 8.96 -40.35
CA TYR A 510 7.58 9.70 -39.44
C TYR A 510 6.93 10.88 -40.17
N ASN A 511 5.75 11.26 -39.72
CA ASN A 511 5.07 12.46 -40.21
C ASN A 511 5.56 13.67 -39.43
N SER A 512 6.13 14.65 -40.12
CA SER A 512 6.66 15.88 -39.51
C SER A 512 5.69 17.04 -39.66
N ILE A 513 5.78 18.00 -38.75
CA ILE A 513 5.09 19.31 -38.83
C ILE A 513 6.04 20.43 -39.27
N ALA A 514 7.28 20.10 -39.68
CA ALA A 514 8.29 21.08 -40.07
C ALA A 514 7.85 21.94 -41.27
N ASP A 515 7.18 21.35 -42.26
CA ASP A 515 6.74 22.06 -43.47
C ASP A 515 5.80 23.23 -43.14
N PHE A 516 4.94 23.06 -42.12
CA PHE A 516 4.07 24.13 -41.64
C PHE A 516 4.88 25.32 -41.11
N PHE A 517 5.88 25.07 -40.27
CA PHE A 517 6.69 26.15 -39.70
C PHE A 517 7.57 26.84 -40.75
N LEU A 518 8.16 26.08 -41.68
CA LEU A 518 8.93 26.64 -42.78
C LEU A 518 8.07 27.56 -43.67
N ALA A 519 6.83 27.17 -43.93
CA ALA A 519 5.92 27.96 -44.78
C ALA A 519 5.35 29.20 -44.07
N ASN A 520 5.19 29.17 -42.74
CA ASN A 520 4.44 30.20 -42.00
C ASN A 520 5.30 31.09 -41.08
N SER A 521 6.61 30.85 -40.92
CA SER A 521 7.43 31.66 -40.00
C SER A 521 7.50 33.14 -40.39
N LEU A 522 7.75 33.43 -41.67
CA LEU A 522 7.83 34.81 -42.15
C LEU A 522 6.43 35.45 -42.28
N THR A 523 5.46 34.73 -42.85
CA THR A 523 4.12 35.27 -43.13
C THR A 523 3.22 35.36 -41.90
N GLY A 524 3.41 34.45 -40.94
CA GLY A 524 2.63 34.39 -39.70
C GLY A 524 3.32 35.08 -38.53
N GLY A 525 4.62 34.86 -38.34
CA GLY A 525 5.36 35.33 -37.16
C GLY A 525 6.35 36.47 -37.42
N GLY A 526 6.47 36.97 -38.65
CA GLY A 526 7.29 38.12 -39.03
C GLY A 526 8.78 37.82 -39.28
N GLY A 527 9.33 36.76 -38.68
CA GLY A 527 10.77 36.51 -38.70
C GLY A 527 11.25 35.44 -39.70
N THR A 528 12.47 35.61 -40.22
CA THR A 528 13.17 34.58 -41.01
C THR A 528 13.86 33.51 -40.16
N ASN A 529 14.10 33.77 -38.87
CA ASN A 529 14.62 32.76 -37.95
C ASN A 529 13.49 31.84 -37.46
N VAL A 530 13.28 30.73 -38.16
CA VAL A 530 12.24 29.74 -37.86
C VAL A 530 12.32 29.22 -36.43
N VAL A 531 13.53 29.01 -35.87
CA VAL A 531 13.68 28.51 -34.49
C VAL A 531 13.21 29.55 -33.49
N ASN A 532 13.70 30.79 -33.62
CA ASN A 532 13.30 31.84 -32.69
C ASN A 532 11.80 32.14 -32.80
N VAL A 533 11.25 32.24 -34.02
CA VAL A 533 9.82 32.45 -34.24
C VAL A 533 8.98 31.32 -33.63
N ILE A 534 9.42 30.05 -33.72
CA ILE A 534 8.75 28.97 -32.98
C ILE A 534 8.77 29.23 -31.48
N LEU A 535 9.91 29.60 -30.91
CA LEU A 535 10.05 29.77 -29.46
C LEU A 535 9.28 30.98 -28.91
N VAL A 536 9.21 32.09 -29.64
CA VAL A 536 8.62 33.34 -29.10
C VAL A 536 7.21 33.62 -29.59
N ASP A 537 6.77 32.98 -30.68
CA ASP A 537 5.44 33.16 -31.27
C ASP A 537 4.64 31.85 -31.26
N PHE A 538 4.88 30.93 -32.21
CA PHE A 538 4.06 29.71 -32.34
C PHE A 538 3.97 28.85 -31.08
N ARG A 539 5.06 28.77 -30.32
CA ARG A 539 5.20 28.04 -29.06
C ARG A 539 5.75 28.93 -27.94
N GLY A 540 5.38 30.22 -27.95
CA GLY A 540 5.71 31.19 -26.89
C GLY A 540 5.37 30.70 -25.48
N PHE A 541 4.35 29.86 -25.35
CA PHE A 541 3.93 29.29 -24.07
C PHE A 541 4.99 28.34 -23.46
N ASP A 542 5.68 27.56 -24.29
CA ASP A 542 6.74 26.65 -23.84
C ASP A 542 7.90 27.48 -23.26
N THR A 543 8.32 28.54 -23.96
CA THR A 543 9.36 29.47 -23.49
C THR A 543 8.95 30.26 -22.24
N LEU A 544 7.69 30.66 -22.10
CA LEU A 544 7.18 31.27 -20.86
C LEU A 544 7.30 30.30 -19.67
N GLY A 545 7.03 29.01 -19.90
CA GLY A 545 7.22 27.95 -18.92
C GLY A 545 8.68 27.78 -18.52
N GLU A 546 9.59 27.72 -19.50
CA GLU A 546 11.03 27.56 -19.29
C GLU A 546 11.63 28.71 -18.46
N ILE A 547 11.33 29.97 -18.78
CA ILE A 547 11.84 31.11 -18.02
C ILE A 547 11.26 31.16 -16.60
N SER A 548 10.01 30.72 -16.42
CA SER A 548 9.39 30.59 -15.10
C SER A 548 10.10 29.53 -14.26
N VAL A 549 10.42 28.37 -14.85
CA VAL A 549 11.22 27.31 -14.20
C VAL A 549 12.60 27.84 -13.81
N LEU A 550 13.25 28.62 -14.68
CA LEU A 550 14.56 29.22 -14.39
C LEU A 550 14.49 30.20 -13.20
N ALA A 551 13.49 31.08 -13.18
CA ALA A 551 13.28 32.04 -12.09
C ALA A 551 12.98 31.31 -10.76
N ILE A 552 12.10 30.31 -10.77
CA ILE A 552 11.78 29.49 -9.60
C ILE A 552 13.03 28.76 -9.11
N THR A 553 13.82 28.17 -10.02
CA THR A 553 15.07 27.48 -9.68
C THR A 553 16.06 28.43 -9.00
N ALA A 554 16.17 29.67 -9.47
CA ALA A 554 17.06 30.66 -8.87
C ALA A 554 16.62 31.06 -7.45
N ILE A 555 15.32 31.28 -7.24
CA ILE A 555 14.75 31.57 -5.91
C ILE A 555 14.94 30.38 -4.98
N ALA A 556 14.60 29.16 -5.44
CA ALA A 556 14.74 27.93 -4.66
C ALA A 556 16.20 27.68 -4.28
N THR A 557 17.16 27.96 -5.18
CA THR A 557 18.59 27.86 -4.89
C THR A 557 18.97 28.79 -3.74
N VAL A 558 18.55 30.06 -3.78
CA VAL A 558 18.84 30.99 -2.68
C VAL A 558 18.18 30.55 -1.37
N ALA A 559 16.95 30.05 -1.42
CA ALA A 559 16.25 29.54 -0.25
C ALA A 559 16.95 28.31 0.37
N LEU A 560 17.42 27.38 -0.46
CA LEU A 560 18.16 26.19 0.00
C LEU A 560 19.54 26.53 0.58
N LEU A 561 20.17 27.59 0.07
CA LEU A 561 21.48 28.05 0.55
C LEU A 561 21.38 28.98 1.76
N GLN A 562 20.17 29.41 2.15
CA GLN A 562 19.98 30.33 3.26
C GLN A 562 20.43 29.67 4.58
N GLY A 563 21.37 30.32 5.26
CA GLY A 563 21.92 29.82 6.53
C GLY A 563 22.99 28.72 6.36
N LEU A 564 23.31 28.31 5.13
CA LEU A 564 24.38 27.35 4.88
C LEU A 564 25.75 28.06 4.89
N SER A 565 26.65 27.60 5.76
CA SER A 565 28.03 28.08 5.85
C SER A 565 29.00 26.91 5.66
N LEU A 566 29.82 26.96 4.61
CA LEU A 566 30.83 25.93 4.34
C LEU A 566 32.25 26.48 4.58
N PRO A 567 33.17 25.68 5.13
CA PRO A 567 34.54 26.10 5.37
C PRO A 567 35.27 26.33 4.04
N ARG A 568 36.09 27.39 3.98
CA ARG A 568 36.95 27.67 2.83
C ARG A 568 38.23 26.83 2.89
N ALA A 569 38.58 26.18 1.78
CA ALA A 569 39.88 25.54 1.63
C ALA A 569 40.99 26.61 1.66
N ARG A 570 42.00 26.46 2.55
CA ARG A 570 43.14 27.39 2.66
C ARG A 570 44.25 27.12 1.63
N VAL A 571 44.29 25.89 1.14
CA VAL A 571 45.28 25.41 0.18
C VAL A 571 44.60 24.74 -1.01
N ASP A 572 45.30 24.68 -2.13
CA ASP A 572 44.89 23.90 -3.30
C ASP A 572 45.22 22.40 -3.13
N ASN A 573 44.94 21.62 -4.19
CA ASN A 573 45.16 20.17 -4.20
C ASN A 573 46.64 19.77 -4.10
N MET A 574 47.57 20.70 -4.29
CA MET A 574 49.02 20.50 -4.19
C MET A 574 49.60 21.10 -2.89
N GLY A 575 48.75 21.56 -1.97
CA GLY A 575 49.16 22.17 -0.71
C GLY A 575 49.63 23.61 -0.82
N ARG A 576 49.45 24.27 -1.97
CA ARG A 576 49.82 25.68 -2.17
C ARG A 576 48.73 26.57 -1.59
N ALA A 577 49.10 27.59 -0.83
CA ALA A 577 48.15 28.55 -0.30
C ALA A 577 47.47 29.32 -1.44
N TRP A 578 46.16 29.57 -1.31
CA TRP A 578 45.44 30.44 -2.24
C TRP A 578 45.98 31.87 -2.17
N SER A 579 46.01 32.57 -3.32
CA SER A 579 46.42 33.98 -3.38
C SER A 579 45.53 34.83 -2.46
N LYS A 580 46.16 35.75 -1.71
CA LYS A 580 45.48 36.74 -0.87
C LYS A 580 45.07 37.99 -1.65
N GLU A 581 45.45 38.10 -2.93
CA GLU A 581 45.08 39.24 -3.77
C GLU A 581 43.57 39.25 -4.01
N VAL A 582 42.90 40.26 -3.46
CA VAL A 582 41.45 40.44 -3.57
C VAL A 582 41.02 40.80 -4.99
N TYR A 583 41.89 41.49 -5.74
CA TYR A 583 41.63 41.95 -7.11
C TYR A 583 42.82 41.63 -8.03
N PRO A 584 42.86 40.46 -8.67
CA PRO A 584 43.96 40.10 -9.57
C PRO A 584 44.02 41.08 -10.74
N MET A 585 45.18 41.74 -10.93
CA MET A 585 45.31 42.86 -11.86
C MET A 585 44.95 42.46 -13.31
N VAL A 586 45.49 41.33 -13.79
CA VAL A 586 45.27 40.83 -15.15
C VAL A 586 43.80 40.50 -15.40
N LEU A 587 43.18 39.76 -14.48
CA LEU A 587 41.77 39.37 -14.60
C LEU A 587 40.83 40.58 -14.53
N GLY A 588 41.10 41.52 -13.62
CA GLY A 588 40.31 42.74 -13.48
C GLY A 588 40.37 43.63 -14.73
N LEU A 589 41.56 43.81 -15.31
CA LEU A 589 41.75 44.63 -16.52
C LEU A 589 41.04 43.99 -17.73
N LEU A 590 41.17 42.68 -17.90
CA LEU A 590 40.45 41.93 -18.95
C LEU A 590 38.93 41.98 -18.75
N ALA A 591 38.43 41.77 -17.53
CA ALA A 591 37.00 41.82 -17.25
C ALA A 591 36.39 43.19 -17.57
N ARG A 592 37.09 44.29 -17.27
CA ARG A 592 36.65 45.65 -17.62
C ARG A 592 36.61 45.91 -19.12
N LEU A 593 37.57 45.36 -19.87
CA LEU A 593 37.62 45.51 -21.32
C LEU A 593 36.55 44.65 -22.02
N ILE A 594 36.35 43.42 -21.56
CA ILE A 594 35.42 42.46 -22.15
C ILE A 594 33.97 42.86 -21.88
N LEU A 595 33.65 43.45 -20.74
CA LEU A 595 32.28 43.80 -20.36
C LEU A 595 31.53 44.64 -21.43
N PRO A 596 32.01 45.83 -21.85
CA PRO A 596 31.30 46.63 -22.85
C PRO A 596 31.19 45.92 -24.20
N LEU A 597 32.21 45.13 -24.59
CA LEU A 597 32.17 44.34 -25.82
C LEU A 597 31.12 43.23 -25.74
N ALA A 598 31.07 42.51 -24.63
CA ALA A 598 30.09 41.44 -24.41
C ALA A 598 28.66 41.99 -24.34
N LEU A 599 28.45 43.16 -23.73
CA LEU A 599 27.16 43.84 -23.72
C LEU A 599 26.75 44.29 -25.13
N LEU A 600 27.69 44.83 -25.92
CA LEU A 600 27.43 45.16 -27.33
C LEU A 600 27.03 43.93 -28.14
N VAL A 601 27.76 42.82 -27.99
CA VAL A 601 27.46 41.53 -28.65
C VAL A 601 26.11 40.99 -28.17
N SER A 602 25.80 41.11 -26.88
CA SER A 602 24.52 40.71 -26.31
C SER A 602 23.35 41.49 -26.91
N VAL A 603 23.46 42.83 -26.99
CA VAL A 603 22.45 43.69 -27.65
C VAL A 603 22.32 43.35 -29.13
N PHE A 604 23.43 43.11 -29.83
CA PHE A 604 23.40 42.71 -31.23
C PHE A 604 22.68 41.37 -31.45
N ILE A 605 22.98 40.35 -30.63
CA ILE A 605 22.33 39.03 -30.69
C ILE A 605 20.84 39.12 -30.31
N PHE A 606 20.50 40.00 -29.37
CA PHE A 606 19.11 40.27 -28.99
C PHE A 606 18.33 40.86 -30.17
N LEU A 607 18.84 41.94 -30.77
CA LEU A 607 18.13 42.66 -31.83
C LEU A 607 17.99 41.85 -33.12
N ARG A 608 18.98 41.01 -33.46
CA ARG A 608 18.96 40.22 -34.69
C ARG A 608 18.17 38.91 -34.57
N GLY A 609 17.81 38.48 -33.35
CA GLY A 609 17.32 37.13 -33.06
C GLY A 609 16.06 36.72 -33.83
N HIS A 610 15.26 37.69 -34.26
CA HIS A 610 14.05 37.42 -35.06
C HIS A 610 14.34 36.94 -36.48
N ASN A 611 15.50 37.32 -37.03
CA ASN A 611 15.85 37.06 -38.44
C ASN A 611 17.11 36.21 -38.61
N GLU A 612 18.01 36.23 -37.64
CA GLU A 612 19.30 35.53 -37.63
C GLU A 612 19.46 34.77 -36.30
N PRO A 613 20.41 33.81 -36.20
CA PRO A 613 20.62 33.06 -34.98
C PRO A 613 20.90 34.00 -33.78
N GLY A 614 20.12 33.85 -32.71
CA GLY A 614 20.06 34.78 -31.58
C GLY A 614 18.72 34.76 -30.86
N GLY A 615 18.46 35.78 -30.05
CA GLY A 615 17.22 35.91 -29.26
C GLY A 615 17.47 36.29 -27.80
N GLY A 616 16.38 36.44 -27.05
CA GLY A 616 16.41 36.90 -25.66
C GLY A 616 17.25 36.02 -24.73
N PHE A 617 17.16 34.70 -24.90
CA PHE A 617 17.84 33.73 -24.03
C PHE A 617 19.36 33.78 -24.17
N ILE A 618 19.87 33.66 -25.40
CA ILE A 618 21.32 33.67 -25.70
C ILE A 618 21.93 35.01 -25.29
N ALA A 619 21.28 36.12 -25.67
CA ALA A 619 21.71 37.45 -25.29
C ALA A 619 21.78 37.61 -23.77
N GLY A 620 20.77 37.11 -23.05
CA GLY A 620 20.72 37.14 -21.59
C GLY A 620 21.87 36.37 -20.96
N LEU A 621 22.18 35.18 -21.46
CA LEU A 621 23.31 34.39 -20.96
C LEU A 621 24.67 35.06 -21.23
N ILE A 622 24.86 35.69 -22.40
CA ILE A 622 26.11 36.43 -22.69
C ILE A 622 26.30 37.57 -21.70
N THR A 623 25.23 38.32 -21.42
CA THR A 623 25.25 39.37 -20.38
C THR A 623 25.55 38.79 -19.01
N ALA A 624 24.91 37.66 -18.66
CA ALA A 624 25.16 36.98 -17.40
C ALA A 624 26.63 36.56 -17.28
N VAL A 625 27.21 35.89 -18.28
CA VAL A 625 28.64 35.50 -18.30
C VAL A 625 29.57 36.69 -18.12
N ALA A 626 29.33 37.80 -18.81
CA ALA A 626 30.14 39.01 -18.67
C ALA A 626 30.08 39.58 -17.25
N LEU A 627 28.90 39.59 -16.64
CA LEU A 627 28.71 40.05 -15.26
C LEU A 627 29.26 39.05 -14.23
N ILE A 628 29.19 37.75 -14.50
CA ILE A 628 29.83 36.70 -13.69
C ILE A 628 31.34 36.89 -13.70
N LEU A 629 31.96 37.11 -14.88
CA LEU A 629 33.39 37.38 -15.00
C LEU A 629 33.80 38.59 -14.16
N LEU A 630 32.99 39.66 -14.20
CA LEU A 630 33.20 40.84 -13.35
C LEU A 630 33.07 40.52 -11.85
N GLN A 631 32.11 39.67 -11.46
CA GLN A 631 31.95 39.22 -10.07
C GLN A 631 33.11 38.32 -9.59
N VAL A 632 33.68 37.50 -10.47
CA VAL A 632 34.86 36.70 -10.17
C VAL A 632 36.10 37.60 -10.02
N ALA A 633 36.22 38.64 -10.86
CA ALA A 633 37.37 39.55 -10.85
C ALA A 633 37.37 40.57 -9.69
N TYR A 634 36.21 41.14 -9.36
CA TYR A 634 36.05 42.20 -8.36
C TYR A 634 35.25 41.78 -7.12
N GLY A 635 34.83 40.52 -7.03
CA GLY A 635 34.00 40.04 -5.95
C GLY A 635 32.53 40.46 -6.06
N GLN A 636 31.66 39.60 -5.55
CA GLN A 636 30.20 39.75 -5.62
C GLN A 636 29.69 41.05 -4.98
N ARG A 637 30.19 41.40 -3.78
CA ARG A 637 29.74 42.61 -3.05
C ARG A 637 30.04 43.89 -3.82
N TRP A 638 31.20 43.94 -4.49
CA TRP A 638 31.62 45.10 -5.26
C TRP A 638 30.69 45.36 -6.44
N VAL A 639 30.26 44.28 -7.12
CA VAL A 639 29.35 44.37 -8.27
C VAL A 639 27.92 44.67 -7.81
N GLN A 640 27.41 43.99 -6.77
CA GLN A 640 26.04 44.20 -6.28
C GLN A 640 25.79 45.63 -5.78
N THR A 641 26.76 46.23 -5.06
CA THR A 641 26.65 47.62 -4.59
C THR A 641 26.63 48.64 -5.73
N ARG A 642 27.21 48.32 -6.89
CA ARG A 642 27.29 49.22 -8.06
C ARG A 642 26.17 49.00 -9.08
N MET A 643 25.64 47.79 -9.19
CA MET A 643 24.51 47.52 -10.10
C MET A 643 23.22 48.19 -9.61
N GLY A 644 23.02 48.35 -8.29
CA GLY A 644 21.84 49.00 -7.71
C GLY A 644 20.51 48.25 -7.90
N ILE A 645 20.50 47.13 -8.63
CA ILE A 645 19.32 46.34 -8.95
C ILE A 645 19.26 45.11 -8.06
N GLN A 646 18.09 44.84 -7.49
CA GLN A 646 17.82 43.60 -6.78
C GLN A 646 17.58 42.47 -7.78
N LEU A 647 18.50 41.50 -7.82
CA LEU A 647 18.47 40.37 -8.76
C LEU A 647 17.15 39.56 -8.75
N PRO A 648 16.50 39.30 -7.59
CA PRO A 648 15.17 38.66 -7.59
C PRO A 648 14.11 39.48 -8.32
N ASN A 649 14.14 40.79 -8.16
CA ASN A 649 13.17 41.68 -8.81
C ASN A 649 13.42 41.74 -10.32
N LEU A 650 14.68 41.64 -10.75
CA LEU A 650 15.03 41.56 -12.17
C LEU A 650 14.46 40.28 -12.81
N ALA A 651 14.63 39.13 -12.15
CA ALA A 651 14.06 37.86 -12.62
C ALA A 651 12.53 37.89 -12.65
N ALA A 652 11.91 38.41 -11.59
CA ALA A 652 10.45 38.55 -11.51
C ALA A 652 9.91 39.53 -12.56
N ALA A 653 10.57 40.67 -12.77
CA ALA A 653 10.20 41.64 -13.79
C ALA A 653 10.25 41.02 -15.20
N GLY A 654 11.26 40.19 -15.48
CA GLY A 654 11.34 39.47 -16.76
C GLY A 654 10.14 38.57 -17.02
N VAL A 655 9.78 37.71 -16.05
CA VAL A 655 8.61 36.83 -16.15
C VAL A 655 7.31 37.63 -16.26
N LEU A 656 7.19 38.73 -15.50
CA LEU A 656 6.03 39.62 -15.55
C LEU A 656 5.91 40.32 -16.91
N ILE A 657 7.02 40.77 -17.51
CA ILE A 657 7.03 41.39 -18.85
C ILE A 657 6.61 40.39 -19.91
N ALA A 658 7.15 39.17 -19.88
CA ALA A 658 6.77 38.10 -20.81
C ALA A 658 5.27 37.74 -20.68
N THR A 659 4.80 37.60 -19.43
CA THR A 659 3.38 37.32 -19.15
C THR A 659 2.48 38.47 -19.57
N ALA A 660 2.87 39.72 -19.28
CA ALA A 660 2.11 40.91 -19.65
C ALA A 660 2.03 41.08 -21.17
N THR A 661 3.09 40.73 -21.90
CA THR A 661 3.09 40.72 -23.37
C THR A 661 2.04 39.75 -23.90
N GLY A 662 1.95 38.55 -23.32
CA GLY A 662 0.88 37.60 -23.64
C GLY A 662 -0.52 38.08 -23.24
N LEU A 663 -0.67 38.67 -22.05
CA LEU A 663 -1.96 39.20 -21.59
C LEU A 663 -2.45 40.37 -22.44
N ALA A 664 -1.55 41.18 -23.00
CA ALA A 664 -1.91 42.28 -23.88
C ALA A 664 -2.64 41.78 -25.14
N SER A 665 -2.21 40.65 -25.73
CA SER A 665 -2.92 40.03 -26.86
C SER A 665 -4.35 39.60 -26.49
N LEU A 666 -4.54 39.03 -25.29
CA LEU A 666 -5.84 38.65 -24.76
C LEU A 666 -6.78 39.85 -24.57
N LEU A 667 -6.26 40.95 -24.03
CA LEU A 667 -7.01 42.20 -23.84
C LEU A 667 -7.46 42.83 -25.17
N LEU A 668 -6.72 42.59 -26.25
CA LEU A 668 -7.04 43.05 -27.61
C LEU A 668 -7.98 42.08 -28.36
N GLY A 669 -8.46 41.02 -27.71
CA GLY A 669 -9.38 40.04 -28.30
C GLY A 669 -8.72 38.92 -29.11
N TYR A 670 -7.38 38.80 -29.04
CA TYR A 670 -6.63 37.72 -29.66
C TYR A 670 -6.32 36.60 -28.64
N PRO A 671 -6.02 35.37 -29.08
CA PRO A 671 -5.52 34.33 -28.19
C PRO A 671 -4.25 34.77 -27.44
N PHE A 672 -4.04 34.24 -26.23
CA PHE A 672 -2.86 34.53 -25.42
C PHE A 672 -1.55 34.24 -26.18
N LEU A 673 -0.59 35.17 -26.10
CA LEU A 673 0.71 35.16 -26.80
C LEU A 673 0.62 35.21 -28.34
N THR A 674 -0.47 35.75 -28.90
CA THR A 674 -0.48 36.07 -30.34
C THR A 674 0.47 37.23 -30.62
N SER A 675 1.49 37.03 -31.48
CA SER A 675 2.37 38.13 -31.88
C SER A 675 1.74 39.07 -32.91
N ALA A 676 2.27 40.29 -32.95
CA ALA A 676 1.96 41.28 -33.97
C ALA A 676 3.27 41.98 -34.35
N PHE A 677 3.46 42.27 -35.64
CA PHE A 677 4.66 42.90 -36.16
C PHE A 677 4.33 44.06 -37.09
N VAL A 678 5.18 45.09 -37.09
CA VAL A 678 5.06 46.28 -37.94
C VAL A 678 6.44 46.64 -38.47
N HIS A 679 6.53 46.98 -39.75
CA HIS A 679 7.77 47.45 -40.37
C HIS A 679 7.84 48.98 -40.28
N ILE A 680 8.86 49.52 -39.61
CA ILE A 680 9.08 50.95 -39.40
C ILE A 680 10.37 51.35 -40.10
N ASN A 681 10.31 52.34 -40.99
CA ASN A 681 11.51 52.88 -41.63
C ASN A 681 12.11 54.01 -40.78
N ILE A 682 13.30 53.77 -40.21
CA ILE A 682 14.03 54.77 -39.42
C ILE A 682 15.09 55.44 -40.32
N PRO A 683 15.09 56.79 -40.45
CA PRO A 683 16.10 57.49 -41.23
C PRO A 683 17.52 57.13 -40.76
N VAL A 684 18.43 56.83 -41.70
CA VAL A 684 19.83 56.36 -41.49
C VAL A 684 19.97 54.86 -41.18
N ILE A 685 18.97 54.19 -40.58
CA ILE A 685 19.07 52.77 -40.17
C ILE A 685 18.38 51.83 -41.16
N GLY A 686 17.33 52.29 -41.86
CA GLY A 686 16.55 51.50 -42.81
C GLY A 686 15.24 50.95 -42.24
N GLU A 687 14.62 50.00 -42.94
CA GLU A 687 13.42 49.30 -42.45
C GLU A 687 13.77 48.37 -41.29
N ILE A 688 13.10 48.56 -40.16
CA ILE A 688 13.20 47.72 -38.97
C ILE A 688 11.84 47.11 -38.69
N GLU A 689 11.83 45.80 -38.51
CA GLU A 689 10.67 45.09 -38.03
C GLU A 689 10.57 45.21 -36.51
N LEU A 690 9.43 45.72 -36.03
CA LEU A 690 9.12 45.84 -34.62
C LEU A 690 7.99 44.86 -34.30
N ALA A 691 8.35 43.76 -33.64
CA ALA A 691 7.43 42.72 -33.23
C ALA A 691 7.15 42.78 -31.72
N SER A 692 5.91 42.51 -31.31
CA SER A 692 5.58 42.29 -29.89
C SER A 692 6.39 41.14 -29.28
N ALA A 693 6.84 40.20 -30.12
CA ALA A 693 7.80 39.15 -29.78
C ALA A 693 9.12 39.70 -29.19
N MET A 694 9.58 40.89 -29.57
CA MET A 694 10.77 41.50 -28.98
C MET A 694 10.57 41.88 -27.50
N LEU A 695 9.35 42.26 -27.11
CA LEU A 695 9.03 42.57 -25.72
C LEU A 695 8.95 41.28 -24.88
N PHE A 696 8.45 40.20 -25.47
CA PHE A 696 8.50 38.87 -24.88
C PHE A 696 9.96 38.41 -24.68
N ASP A 697 10.79 38.55 -25.71
CA ASP A 697 12.23 38.27 -25.67
C ASP A 697 12.98 39.13 -24.64
N LEU A 698 12.57 40.39 -24.44
CA LEU A 698 13.10 41.23 -23.37
C LEU A 698 12.78 40.63 -21.99
N GLY A 699 11.55 40.12 -21.81
CA GLY A 699 11.17 39.39 -20.60
C GLY A 699 12.04 38.15 -20.37
N VAL A 700 12.30 37.37 -21.43
CA VAL A 700 13.21 36.21 -21.39
C VAL A 700 14.62 36.65 -20.99
N TYR A 701 15.17 37.66 -21.67
CA TYR A 701 16.50 38.23 -21.42
C TYR A 701 16.68 38.62 -19.94
N LEU A 702 15.75 39.42 -19.39
CA LEU A 702 15.81 39.89 -18.00
C LEU A 702 15.70 38.72 -17.01
N THR A 703 14.85 37.73 -17.32
CA THR A 703 14.69 36.54 -16.48
C THR A 703 15.98 35.73 -16.41
N VAL A 704 16.63 35.50 -17.56
CA VAL A 704 17.89 34.76 -17.66
C VAL A 704 19.00 35.48 -16.89
N VAL A 705 19.21 36.79 -17.16
CA VAL A 705 20.23 37.59 -16.46
C VAL A 705 19.99 37.58 -14.95
N GLY A 706 18.76 37.89 -14.53
CA GLY A 706 18.39 37.93 -13.11
C GLY A 706 18.61 36.60 -12.41
N SER A 707 18.13 35.51 -13.01
CA SER A 707 18.17 34.16 -12.43
C SER A 707 19.58 33.61 -12.33
N THR A 708 20.38 33.72 -13.39
CA THR A 708 21.76 33.21 -13.39
C THR A 708 22.63 33.97 -12.37
N LEU A 709 22.51 35.30 -12.32
CA LEU A 709 23.24 36.10 -11.33
C LEU A 709 22.75 35.86 -9.91
N LEU A 710 21.46 35.57 -9.72
CA LEU A 710 20.89 35.25 -8.41
C LEU A 710 21.44 33.91 -7.88
N ILE A 711 21.52 32.89 -8.74
CA ILE A 711 22.14 31.59 -8.41
C ILE A 711 23.61 31.79 -7.99
N LEU A 712 24.40 32.49 -8.80
CA LEU A 712 25.79 32.80 -8.47
C LEU A 712 25.89 33.57 -7.15
N SER A 713 25.00 34.54 -6.95
CA SER A 713 24.95 35.34 -5.74
C SER A 713 24.66 34.51 -4.50
N GLY A 714 23.79 33.50 -4.60
CA GLY A 714 23.53 32.54 -3.53
C GLY A 714 24.78 31.75 -3.17
N LEU A 715 25.46 31.18 -4.16
CA LEU A 715 26.67 30.38 -3.98
C LEU A 715 27.84 31.20 -3.39
N GLY A 716 28.05 32.43 -3.85
CA GLY A 716 29.11 33.31 -3.35
C GLY A 716 28.96 33.69 -1.87
N ARG A 717 27.73 33.70 -1.33
CA ARG A 717 27.47 34.01 0.09
C ARG A 717 27.90 32.90 1.04
N ILE A 718 27.90 31.64 0.61
CA ILE A 718 28.20 30.46 1.43
C ILE A 718 29.58 30.60 2.11
N GLY A 719 30.56 31.15 1.39
CA GLY A 719 31.92 31.28 1.90
C GLY A 719 32.13 32.43 2.90
N HIS A 720 31.20 33.37 3.06
CA HIS A 720 31.40 34.57 3.91
C HIS A 720 30.89 34.43 5.35
N ALA A 721 30.25 33.30 5.70
CA ALA A 721 29.55 33.12 6.97
C ALA A 721 30.42 32.57 8.12
N VAL A 722 31.66 32.12 7.87
CA VAL A 722 32.57 31.62 8.91
C VAL A 722 33.67 32.64 9.17
N LYS A 723 33.53 33.44 10.24
CA LYS A 723 34.70 34.06 10.88
C LYS A 723 35.48 32.95 11.57
N LEU A 724 36.76 32.80 11.23
CA LEU A 724 37.64 31.89 11.95
C LEU A 724 38.01 32.51 13.30
N PRO A 725 38.33 31.71 14.34
CA PRO A 725 38.60 32.19 15.70
C PRO A 725 39.74 33.21 15.85
N GLU A 726 40.53 33.45 14.81
CA GLU A 726 41.65 34.41 14.79
C GLU A 726 41.27 35.77 14.19
N GLU A 727 40.00 35.99 13.79
CA GLU A 727 39.47 37.31 13.37
C GLU A 727 38.64 38.01 14.47
N VAL A 728 38.91 37.69 15.75
CA VAL A 728 38.39 38.41 16.94
C VAL A 728 39.56 38.98 17.73
#